data_AF-A0A918A388-F1
#
_entry.id   AF-A0A918A388-F1
#
_cell.length_a   1.000
_cell.length_b   1.000
_cell.length_c   1.000
_cell.angle_alpha   90.00
_cell.angle_beta   90.00
_cell.angle_gamma   90.00
#
_symmetry.space_group_name_H-M   'P 1'
#
loop_
_entity.id
_entity.type
_entity.pdbx_description
1 polymer ?
#
loop_
_entity_poly.entity_id
_entity_poly.type
_entity_poly.pdbx_seq_one_letter_code
_entity_poly.pdbx_strand_id
1 'polypeptide(L)'
;MLAGVAVALIAGLSGGLALLIAQVPAPVAFTEQHGPLMALGFLGTLIALERAVALRHRWAYLAPALSGLGAVALAAGAERAGQLALTAAGGWLVGVYVALLGRRLSCETALQLAGGLAWFAGGLLWLAGRPIPELIVWFAAFHVLTIAAERLELAHVVFLRTSARGGLVGAAALLGAAAVLSLADPGLGARTAGAAMVAVAAWLAWYDVARRTVRGSGLPRYAAVCLLAGYGWLATAGALWIVTGLSTGGYLYDAALHALFLGFVMSMVFGHAPVILPALLRVRLPYRPVLYAPLALLHVAVAARVIGDLTAIGPVRTLGGVLSELALLLFAGCAIAVARSRAGHDRKAPAVNPLEVRIQKGPQPLTPPRPRASWHLRANAIVLAWLGLTVAVALAGEALPAPRWLLIHVFLLGAVSTAILIWSEHFTVALLRARTPGRRGSLTRLALLNVATVAILYGVAAGPWQLAAAGATMAVGVVLWHAHTLISLVRHALPGRFGHVIGWYVCAAGALAAGGVLGGLLAAQVGHGETHERLHAAHAQVNLLGWIGLTVLGTLFTLWPTVLRTRMSERTRRASRAGLPLVAAGLAVAVAGLVAGWRWIALAGLVAYAAGTLTALVPLAEAARRRRPHTGAAWMLGASVVWFEIALVADLVIVATRPAGEVAAALAPLLPLVLVGFIAQVLLGSLLHLLPAVLGGGPARFKENAALLERGWTARLAALNLGVPLLALPVPTPLGLLGWALVLAAGAAFIMLAVIALTRARAAEAAKAGVAEGAKAGAAADRPARDREGRGRAWPAVAGVAAGCLLTAAAVVVATTGGAGPQTRVTATGVQTVEVTLSGMSIRPSVIEAAAGTVLTLRVTNADAQRHDLRLATGERTPMLGIGQSATLTLRPLGEAVDGWCTVAGHRAAGMTMRIVPTGTTAHPADPGHTGHSATGTGETGMTGTAGETGTTGTTGETGTTGTTGATGMSGASRPLDLAAPMSPGWTPYDAALEPAPGGTEHAVELRVDDKVVREVAPGVRQRVWTYNGTVPGPVLRGGVGDVFTVTFVNGGSMDHGIDFHAGANAPDGVMRSIAPGERLTYRFRAEFAGAWLYHCSTMPMTQHIANGMYGAVIIDPPRLPKVDREYLLVQGELHLGELGSDAQVAKIREGRPDGWMFNGTAAGYDHAPLTAKAGERVRIWAVAAGPSSGTALHVVGAPFDTIYREGAYQLRESDPGGAQVLDLAPAQGGFAELVFPEAGTYPVVDHTMRQAEGGAHGLFKVGAR
;
A
#
# COMPACT_ATOMS: atom_id res chain seq x y z
N MET A 1 -38.84 -5.33 3.92
CA MET A 1 -37.47 -4.84 4.20
C MET A 1 -36.58 -4.93 2.96
N LEU A 2 -36.18 -6.11 2.47
CA LEU A 2 -35.32 -6.23 1.27
C LEU A 2 -35.92 -5.62 0.00
N ALA A 3 -37.25 -5.72 -0.20
CA ALA A 3 -37.93 -5.01 -1.27
C ALA A 3 -37.81 -3.48 -1.13
N GLY A 4 -37.89 -2.96 0.10
CA GLY A 4 -37.66 -1.54 0.39
C GLY A 4 -36.22 -1.11 0.12
N VAL A 5 -35.22 -1.95 0.44
CA VAL A 5 -33.81 -1.74 0.06
C VAL A 5 -33.67 -1.65 -1.47
N ALA A 6 -34.30 -2.55 -2.21
CA ALA A 6 -34.25 -2.55 -3.67
C ALA A 6 -34.93 -1.31 -4.27
N VAL A 7 -36.10 -0.91 -3.76
CA VAL A 7 -36.79 0.31 -4.18
C VAL A 7 -35.95 1.54 -3.88
N ALA A 8 -35.41 1.65 -2.67
CA ALA A 8 -34.55 2.77 -2.27
C ALA A 8 -33.30 2.88 -3.16
N LEU A 9 -32.67 1.75 -3.47
CA LEU A 9 -31.51 1.71 -4.35
C LEU A 9 -31.87 2.11 -5.78
N ILE A 10 -32.92 1.54 -6.37
CA ILE A 10 -33.33 1.85 -7.75
C ILE A 10 -33.76 3.31 -7.86
N ALA A 11 -34.64 3.78 -6.96
CA ALA A 11 -35.11 5.15 -6.96
C ALA A 11 -33.95 6.15 -6.74
N GLY A 12 -33.05 5.84 -5.81
CA GLY A 12 -31.84 6.62 -5.57
C GLY A 12 -30.94 6.69 -6.79
N LEU A 13 -30.60 5.56 -7.42
CA LEU A 13 -29.75 5.55 -8.62
C LEU A 13 -30.40 6.29 -9.79
N SER A 14 -31.68 6.04 -10.07
CA SER A 14 -32.42 6.74 -11.13
C SER A 14 -32.50 8.25 -10.89
N GLY A 15 -32.72 8.67 -9.65
CA GLY A 15 -32.69 10.09 -9.28
C GLY A 15 -31.31 10.72 -9.45
N GLY A 16 -30.25 9.99 -9.08
CA GLY A 16 -28.86 10.41 -9.30
C GLY A 16 -28.55 10.60 -10.78
N LEU A 17 -28.97 9.66 -11.63
CA LEU A 17 -28.77 9.74 -13.07
C LEU A 17 -29.50 10.92 -13.70
N ALA A 18 -30.75 11.14 -13.31
CA ALA A 18 -31.58 12.25 -13.81
C ALA A 18 -31.02 13.63 -13.39
N LEU A 19 -30.36 13.73 -12.22
CA LEU A 19 -29.63 14.94 -11.83
C LEU A 19 -28.39 15.23 -12.70
N LEU A 20 -27.89 14.25 -13.47
CA LEU A 20 -26.68 14.38 -14.28
C LEU A 20 -26.94 14.42 -15.78
N ILE A 21 -27.98 13.73 -16.23
CA ILE A 21 -28.38 13.63 -17.62
C ILE A 21 -29.84 14.07 -17.68
N ALA A 22 -30.06 15.31 -18.11
CA ALA A 22 -31.39 15.93 -18.16
C ALA A 22 -32.42 15.16 -19.03
N GLN A 23 -31.97 14.21 -19.85
CA GLN A 23 -32.79 13.39 -20.74
C GLN A 23 -33.22 12.04 -20.14
N VAL A 24 -32.84 11.71 -18.90
CA VAL A 24 -33.24 10.46 -18.25
C VAL A 24 -34.57 10.65 -17.51
N PRO A 25 -35.66 9.99 -17.94
CA PRO A 25 -36.95 10.14 -17.27
C PRO A 25 -36.92 9.47 -15.90
N ALA A 26 -37.08 10.27 -14.85
CA ALA A 26 -37.26 9.80 -13.47
C ALA A 26 -38.33 10.65 -12.76
N PRO A 27 -39.12 10.07 -11.85
CA PRO A 27 -40.01 10.84 -10.98
C PRO A 27 -39.26 11.96 -10.24
N VAL A 28 -39.88 13.13 -10.10
CA VAL A 28 -39.29 14.29 -9.39
C VAL A 28 -38.92 13.93 -7.95
N ALA A 29 -39.72 13.09 -7.30
CA ALA A 29 -39.42 12.59 -5.96
C ALA A 29 -38.07 11.85 -5.89
N PHE A 30 -37.62 11.20 -6.98
CA PHE A 30 -36.34 10.50 -7.00
C PHE A 30 -35.15 11.47 -7.01
N THR A 31 -35.26 12.57 -7.76
CA THR A 31 -34.19 13.58 -7.84
C THR A 31 -34.14 14.41 -6.56
N GLU A 32 -35.28 14.84 -6.03
CA GLU A 32 -35.37 15.63 -4.79
C GLU A 32 -34.94 14.83 -3.55
N GLN A 33 -35.31 13.55 -3.49
CA GLN A 33 -35.05 12.69 -2.33
C GLN A 33 -33.88 11.72 -2.55
N HIS A 34 -33.06 11.91 -3.59
CA HIS A 34 -31.91 11.05 -3.90
C HIS A 34 -31.03 10.78 -2.65
N GLY A 35 -30.65 11.84 -1.94
CA GLY A 35 -29.81 11.75 -0.74
C GLY A 35 -30.46 10.91 0.38
N PRO A 36 -31.66 11.27 0.87
CA PRO A 36 -32.39 10.48 1.87
C PRO A 36 -32.69 9.04 1.44
N LEU A 37 -33.04 8.80 0.18
CA LEU A 37 -33.27 7.45 -0.38
C LEU A 37 -32.01 6.59 -0.27
N MET A 38 -30.84 7.14 -0.57
CA MET A 38 -29.57 6.40 -0.50
C MET A 38 -29.07 6.25 0.94
N ALA A 39 -28.99 7.35 1.70
CA ALA A 39 -28.39 7.38 3.04
C ALA A 39 -29.27 6.72 4.11
N LEU A 40 -30.57 7.04 4.14
CA LEU A 40 -31.47 6.51 5.18
C LEU A 40 -32.28 5.32 4.67
N GLY A 41 -32.78 5.41 3.43
CA GLY A 41 -33.60 4.36 2.84
C GLY A 41 -32.83 3.07 2.51
N PHE A 42 -31.76 3.16 1.73
CA PHE A 42 -30.95 2.01 1.32
C PHE A 42 -29.98 1.60 2.43
N LEU A 43 -29.03 2.47 2.78
CA LEU A 43 -27.99 2.18 3.77
C LEU A 43 -28.56 2.01 5.18
N GLY A 44 -29.42 2.93 5.63
CA GLY A 44 -30.06 2.85 6.95
C GLY A 44 -30.86 1.58 7.16
N THR A 45 -31.58 1.08 6.13
CA THR A 45 -32.29 -0.19 6.22
C THR A 45 -31.35 -1.38 6.35
N LEU A 46 -30.24 -1.42 5.61
CA LEU A 46 -29.25 -2.50 5.69
C LEU A 46 -28.56 -2.54 7.06
N ILE A 47 -28.13 -1.38 7.56
CA ILE A 47 -27.51 -1.23 8.89
C ILE A 47 -28.47 -1.68 9.98
N ALA A 48 -29.72 -1.19 9.96
CA ALA A 48 -30.72 -1.55 10.96
C ALA A 48 -31.08 -3.05 10.90
N LEU A 49 -31.09 -3.66 9.71
CA LEU A 49 -31.35 -5.08 9.53
C LEU A 49 -30.24 -5.95 10.14
N GLU A 50 -28.99 -5.58 9.93
CA GLU A 50 -27.84 -6.28 10.53
C GLU A 50 -27.95 -6.29 12.06
N ARG A 51 -28.29 -5.15 12.66
CA ARG A 51 -28.41 -5.03 14.12
C ARG A 51 -29.65 -5.73 14.68
N ALA A 52 -30.76 -5.72 13.95
CA ALA A 52 -31.94 -6.50 14.31
C ALA A 52 -31.64 -8.01 14.35
N VAL A 53 -30.87 -8.51 13.38
CA VAL A 53 -30.40 -9.91 13.35
C VAL A 53 -29.47 -10.21 14.52
N ALA A 54 -28.57 -9.29 14.88
CA ALA A 54 -27.68 -9.45 16.03
C ALA A 54 -28.44 -9.54 17.38
N LEU A 55 -29.48 -8.71 17.59
CA LEU A 55 -30.26 -8.71 18.83
C LEU A 55 -31.14 -9.98 19.01
N ARG A 56 -31.48 -10.64 17.90
CA ARG A 56 -32.33 -11.85 17.81
C ARG A 56 -33.72 -11.69 18.44
N HIS A 57 -34.31 -10.50 18.35
CA HIS A 57 -35.63 -10.21 18.90
C HIS A 57 -36.56 -9.59 17.85
N ARG A 58 -37.84 -9.99 17.83
CA ARG A 58 -38.81 -9.60 16.78
C ARG A 58 -39.04 -8.09 16.68
N TRP A 59 -39.15 -7.37 17.81
CA TRP A 59 -39.35 -5.91 17.79
C TRP A 59 -38.18 -5.14 17.15
N ALA A 60 -36.97 -5.70 17.14
CA ALA A 60 -35.79 -5.05 16.58
C ALA A 60 -35.90 -4.85 15.07
N TYR A 61 -36.65 -5.73 14.40
CA TYR A 61 -36.92 -5.66 12.97
C TYR A 61 -37.87 -4.52 12.58
N LEU A 62 -38.48 -3.82 13.54
CA LEU A 62 -39.29 -2.64 13.23
C LEU A 62 -38.43 -1.48 12.70
N ALA A 63 -37.19 -1.33 13.18
CA ALA A 63 -36.26 -0.31 12.68
C ALA A 63 -35.99 -0.43 11.15
N PRO A 64 -35.52 -1.59 10.61
CA PRO A 64 -35.37 -1.75 9.17
C PRO A 64 -36.70 -1.80 8.40
N ALA A 65 -37.81 -2.20 9.03
CA ALA A 65 -39.12 -2.14 8.39
C ALA A 65 -39.56 -0.69 8.14
N LEU A 66 -39.51 0.15 9.17
CA LEU A 66 -39.83 1.57 9.10
C LEU A 66 -38.89 2.31 8.13
N SER A 67 -37.60 1.97 8.16
CA SER A 67 -36.61 2.57 7.25
C SER A 67 -36.94 2.25 5.78
N GLY A 68 -37.23 0.98 5.48
CA GLY A 68 -37.59 0.55 4.13
C GLY A 68 -38.93 1.09 3.66
N LEU A 69 -39.93 1.16 4.55
CA LEU A 69 -41.24 1.77 4.26
C LEU A 69 -41.12 3.28 4.02
N GLY A 70 -40.31 3.96 4.82
CA GLY A 70 -40.03 5.39 4.65
C GLY A 70 -39.38 5.67 3.31
N ALA A 71 -38.44 4.83 2.87
CA ALA A 71 -37.84 4.95 1.54
C ALA A 71 -38.86 4.76 0.41
N VAL A 72 -39.76 3.78 0.53
CA VAL A 72 -40.84 3.55 -0.45
C VAL A 72 -41.79 4.75 -0.48
N ALA A 73 -42.16 5.30 0.68
CA ALA A 73 -43.01 6.48 0.76
C ALA A 73 -42.36 7.72 0.13
N LEU A 74 -41.06 7.96 0.38
CA LEU A 74 -40.31 9.03 -0.29
C LEU A 74 -40.27 8.83 -1.80
N ALA A 75 -39.96 7.62 -2.27
CA ALA A 75 -39.93 7.31 -3.70
C ALA A 75 -41.31 7.50 -4.35
N ALA A 76 -42.39 7.24 -3.63
CA ALA A 76 -43.77 7.46 -4.07
C ALA A 76 -44.23 8.94 -3.99
N GLY A 77 -43.37 9.88 -3.56
CA GLY A 77 -43.71 11.29 -3.39
C GLY A 77 -44.49 11.62 -2.12
N ALA A 78 -44.73 10.65 -1.23
CA ALA A 78 -45.36 10.85 0.07
C ALA A 78 -44.34 11.36 1.10
N GLU A 79 -43.83 12.57 0.88
CA GLU A 79 -42.67 13.10 1.59
C GLU A 79 -42.85 13.07 3.11
N ARG A 80 -43.97 13.59 3.63
CA ARG A 80 -44.19 13.68 5.08
C ARG A 80 -44.27 12.31 5.76
N ALA A 81 -44.90 11.33 5.11
CA ALA A 81 -44.96 9.96 5.60
C ALA A 81 -43.58 9.30 5.57
N GLY A 82 -42.80 9.56 4.52
CA GLY A 82 -41.41 9.11 4.40
C GLY A 82 -40.51 9.68 5.51
N GLN A 83 -40.56 10.99 5.73
CA GLN A 83 -39.84 11.68 6.81
C GLN A 83 -40.18 11.10 8.20
N LEU A 84 -41.47 10.91 8.48
CA LEU A 84 -41.94 10.34 9.75
C LEU A 84 -41.42 8.91 9.95
N ALA A 85 -41.56 8.06 8.94
CA ALA A 85 -41.13 6.66 9.01
C ALA A 85 -39.60 6.53 9.14
N LEU A 86 -38.81 7.32 8.40
CA LEU A 86 -37.35 7.32 8.50
C LEU A 86 -36.86 7.87 9.85
N THR A 87 -37.53 8.87 10.40
CA THR A 87 -37.21 9.38 11.74
C THR A 87 -37.55 8.36 12.82
N ALA A 88 -38.73 7.75 12.73
CA ALA A 88 -39.14 6.67 13.63
C ALA A 88 -38.18 5.47 13.55
N ALA A 89 -37.66 5.14 12.36
CA ALA A 89 -36.65 4.11 12.19
C ALA A 89 -35.36 4.40 12.97
N GLY A 90 -34.86 5.64 12.92
CA GLY A 90 -33.71 6.09 13.70
C GLY A 90 -33.96 5.98 15.21
N GLY A 91 -35.12 6.42 15.68
CA GLY A 91 -35.50 6.29 17.10
C GLY A 91 -35.64 4.84 17.55
N TRP A 92 -36.17 3.96 16.70
CA TRP A 92 -36.28 2.54 17.00
C TRP A 92 -34.92 1.85 17.02
N LEU A 93 -34.01 2.26 16.13
CA LEU A 93 -32.63 1.79 16.11
C LEU A 93 -31.86 2.21 17.38
N VAL A 94 -32.10 3.43 17.90
CA VAL A 94 -31.62 3.84 19.22
C VAL A 94 -32.09 2.87 20.30
N GLY A 95 -33.38 2.49 20.29
CA GLY A 95 -33.92 1.46 21.19
C GLY A 95 -33.19 0.11 21.07
N VAL A 96 -32.90 -0.35 19.85
CA VAL A 96 -32.10 -1.56 19.60
C VAL A 96 -30.72 -1.45 20.25
N TYR A 97 -30.03 -0.32 20.08
CA TYR A 97 -28.71 -0.12 20.67
C TYR A 97 -28.73 0.01 22.19
N VAL A 98 -29.74 0.64 22.78
CA VAL A 98 -29.94 0.69 24.24
C VAL A 98 -30.13 -0.71 24.81
N ALA A 99 -30.96 -1.54 24.15
CA ALA A 99 -31.16 -2.93 24.55
C ALA A 99 -29.88 -3.77 24.44
N LEU A 100 -29.06 -3.55 23.39
CA LEU A 100 -27.75 -4.19 23.24
C LEU A 100 -26.76 -3.73 24.34
N LEU A 101 -26.75 -2.44 24.66
CA LEU A 101 -25.87 -1.88 25.70
C LEU A 101 -26.23 -2.44 27.09
N GLY A 102 -27.52 -2.65 27.36
CA GLY A 102 -28.01 -3.28 28.58
C GLY A 102 -27.61 -4.75 28.73
N ARG A 103 -27.31 -5.46 27.63
CA ARG A 103 -26.75 -6.83 27.68
C ARG A 103 -25.26 -6.84 27.97
N ARG A 104 -24.52 -5.89 27.41
CA ARG A 104 -23.06 -5.78 27.60
C ARG A 104 -22.63 -4.33 27.36
N LEU A 105 -22.13 -3.68 28.41
CA LEU A 105 -21.60 -2.34 28.29
C LEU A 105 -20.28 -2.38 27.50
N SER A 106 -20.32 -1.92 26.25
CA SER A 106 -19.16 -1.90 25.36
C SER A 106 -19.03 -0.53 24.69
N CYS A 107 -17.78 -0.12 24.45
CA CYS A 107 -17.49 1.16 23.81
C CYS A 107 -18.04 1.19 22.38
N GLU A 108 -17.90 0.08 21.65
CA GLU A 108 -18.44 -0.14 20.31
C GLU A 108 -19.94 0.12 20.24
N THR A 109 -20.73 -0.52 21.11
CA THR A 109 -22.18 -0.32 21.14
C THR A 109 -22.55 1.11 21.53
N ALA A 110 -21.76 1.78 22.39
CA ALA A 110 -21.97 3.19 22.71
C ALA A 110 -21.70 4.13 21.52
N LEU A 111 -20.68 3.85 20.70
CA LEU A 111 -20.43 4.57 19.44
C LEU A 111 -21.55 4.35 18.42
N GLN A 112 -22.05 3.12 18.29
CA GLN A 112 -23.20 2.82 17.42
C GLN A 112 -24.48 3.54 17.91
N LEU A 113 -24.70 3.57 19.22
CA LEU A 113 -25.78 4.34 19.83
C LEU A 113 -25.68 5.83 19.50
N ALA A 114 -24.49 6.42 19.60
CA ALA A 114 -24.26 7.82 19.20
C ALA A 114 -24.58 8.05 17.71
N GLY A 115 -24.24 7.11 16.83
CA GLY A 115 -24.64 7.13 15.43
C GLY A 115 -26.17 7.09 15.26
N GLY A 116 -26.86 6.18 15.94
CA GLY A 116 -28.33 6.10 15.93
C GLY A 116 -29.01 7.37 16.45
N LEU A 117 -28.47 7.97 17.51
CA LEU A 117 -28.93 9.26 18.05
C LEU A 117 -28.75 10.39 17.04
N ALA A 118 -27.65 10.40 16.29
CA ALA A 118 -27.44 11.39 15.24
C ALA A 118 -28.47 11.27 14.10
N TRP A 119 -28.82 10.04 13.68
CA TRP A 119 -29.91 9.83 12.73
C TRP A 119 -31.24 10.33 13.32
N PHE A 120 -31.59 9.90 14.53
CA PHE A 120 -32.88 10.29 15.13
C PHE A 120 -33.02 11.81 15.30
N ALA A 121 -31.99 12.48 15.82
CA ALA A 121 -31.97 13.93 15.97
C ALA A 121 -32.04 14.65 14.62
N GLY A 122 -31.26 14.21 13.63
CA GLY A 122 -31.34 14.73 12.25
C GLY A 122 -32.74 14.57 11.64
N GLY A 123 -33.40 13.44 11.90
CA GLY A 123 -34.78 13.20 11.46
C GLY A 123 -35.81 14.10 12.14
N LEU A 124 -35.67 14.34 13.45
CA LEU A 124 -36.54 15.28 14.17
C LEU A 124 -36.39 16.72 13.65
N LEU A 125 -35.15 17.13 13.37
CA LEU A 125 -34.87 18.44 12.76
C LEU A 125 -35.45 18.54 11.34
N TRP A 126 -35.37 17.45 10.57
CA TRP A 126 -35.99 17.38 9.25
C TRP A 126 -37.51 17.53 9.34
N LEU A 127 -38.15 16.83 10.28
CA LEU A 127 -39.59 16.96 10.56
C LEU A 127 -39.98 18.37 11.02
N ALA A 128 -39.08 19.08 11.68
CA ALA A 128 -39.22 20.48 12.09
C ALA A 128 -39.01 21.49 10.95
N GLY A 129 -38.80 21.01 9.71
CA GLY A 129 -38.72 21.85 8.51
C GLY A 129 -37.30 22.29 8.12
N ARG A 130 -36.25 21.75 8.75
CA ARG A 130 -34.86 22.03 8.34
C ARG A 130 -34.56 21.33 7.00
N PRO A 131 -33.93 22.02 6.03
CA PRO A 131 -33.62 21.43 4.73
C PRO A 131 -32.47 20.42 4.83
N ILE A 132 -32.50 19.38 4.00
CA ILE A 132 -31.51 18.28 4.00
C ILE A 132 -30.04 18.75 3.95
N PRO A 133 -29.64 19.76 3.16
CA PRO A 133 -28.25 20.22 3.13
C PRO A 133 -27.72 20.69 4.49
N GLU A 134 -28.57 21.25 5.37
CA GLU A 134 -28.18 21.65 6.74
C GLU A 134 -28.02 20.45 7.67
N LEU A 135 -28.67 19.34 7.35
CA LEU A 135 -28.72 18.12 8.19
C LEU A 135 -27.66 17.10 7.80
N ILE A 136 -26.86 17.37 6.76
CA ILE A 136 -25.94 16.38 6.21
C ILE A 136 -24.84 15.95 7.19
N VAL A 137 -24.44 16.85 8.10
CA VAL A 137 -23.47 16.54 9.17
C VAL A 137 -24.03 15.49 10.14
N TRP A 138 -25.34 15.53 10.43
CA TRP A 138 -26.03 14.54 11.27
C TRP A 138 -26.08 13.17 10.60
N PHE A 139 -26.46 13.11 9.32
CA PHE A 139 -26.50 11.86 8.58
C PHE A 139 -25.09 11.29 8.31
N ALA A 140 -24.09 12.15 8.10
CA ALA A 140 -22.69 11.75 8.02
C ALA A 140 -22.22 11.15 9.36
N ALA A 141 -22.53 11.79 10.48
CA ALA A 141 -22.21 11.28 11.81
C ALA A 141 -22.85 9.90 12.05
N PHE A 142 -24.11 9.69 11.66
CA PHE A 142 -24.73 8.36 11.73
C PHE A 142 -23.91 7.29 11.01
N HIS A 143 -23.55 7.51 9.75
CA HIS A 143 -22.82 6.52 8.95
C HIS A 143 -21.39 6.32 9.44
N VAL A 144 -20.65 7.40 9.68
CA VAL A 144 -19.24 7.34 10.09
C VAL A 144 -19.08 6.69 11.46
N LEU A 145 -19.92 7.07 12.44
CA LEU A 145 -19.87 6.50 13.79
C LEU A 145 -20.27 5.03 13.79
N THR A 146 -21.31 4.66 13.05
CA THR A 146 -21.76 3.26 12.97
C THR A 146 -20.67 2.38 12.35
N ILE A 147 -20.12 2.79 11.20
CA ILE A 147 -19.05 2.04 10.52
C ILE A 147 -17.80 1.98 11.40
N ALA A 148 -17.35 3.10 11.98
CA ALA A 148 -16.16 3.12 12.83
C ALA A 148 -16.32 2.18 14.04
N ALA A 149 -17.51 2.11 14.63
CA ALA A 149 -17.81 1.23 15.74
C ALA A 149 -17.80 -0.26 15.35
N GLU A 150 -18.41 -0.62 14.21
CA GLU A 150 -18.35 -1.98 13.66
C GLU A 150 -16.90 -2.41 13.37
N ARG A 151 -16.07 -1.48 12.93
CA ARG A 151 -14.63 -1.74 12.73
C ARG A 151 -13.89 -1.93 14.05
N LEU A 152 -14.23 -1.16 15.09
CA LEU A 152 -13.68 -1.34 16.43
C LEU A 152 -14.08 -2.72 17.02
N GLU A 153 -15.33 -3.13 16.82
CA GLU A 153 -15.86 -4.44 17.24
C GLU A 153 -15.06 -5.61 16.65
N LEU A 154 -14.67 -5.51 15.38
CA LEU A 154 -13.82 -6.51 14.72
C LEU A 154 -12.33 -6.40 15.09
N ALA A 155 -11.86 -5.19 15.43
CA ALA A 155 -10.47 -4.96 15.83
C ALA A 155 -10.13 -5.50 17.22
N HIS A 156 -11.14 -5.81 18.05
CA HIS A 156 -10.96 -6.43 19.37
C HIS A 156 -10.34 -7.83 19.37
N VAL A 157 -10.27 -8.48 18.22
CA VAL A 157 -9.51 -9.73 18.01
C VAL A 157 -7.98 -9.46 18.03
N VAL A 158 -7.55 -8.19 17.99
CA VAL A 158 -6.15 -7.76 18.12
C VAL A 158 -6.04 -6.92 19.39
N PHE A 159 -5.25 -7.33 20.37
CA PHE A 159 -5.04 -6.61 21.65
C PHE A 159 -4.66 -5.13 21.44
N LEU A 160 -5.64 -4.23 21.42
CA LEU A 160 -5.45 -2.78 21.32
C LEU A 160 -5.15 -2.20 22.71
N ARG A 161 -4.09 -1.39 22.83
CA ARG A 161 -3.77 -0.62 24.04
C ARG A 161 -4.93 0.34 24.37
N THR A 162 -5.23 0.51 25.65
CA THR A 162 -6.32 1.38 26.16
C THR A 162 -6.24 2.82 25.61
N SER A 163 -5.02 3.36 25.45
CA SER A 163 -4.81 4.69 24.86
C SER A 163 -5.19 4.80 23.39
N ALA A 164 -5.07 3.72 22.61
CA ALA A 164 -5.50 3.70 21.22
C ALA A 164 -7.04 3.78 21.13
N ARG A 165 -7.78 3.08 22.01
CA ARG A 165 -9.25 3.17 22.06
C ARG A 165 -9.72 4.59 22.40
N GLY A 166 -9.06 5.26 23.34
CA GLY A 166 -9.39 6.64 23.72
C GLY A 166 -9.31 7.63 22.55
N GLY A 167 -8.35 7.45 21.63
CA GLY A 167 -8.22 8.30 20.45
C GLY A 167 -9.41 8.23 19.49
N LEU A 168 -9.97 7.04 19.25
CA LEU A 168 -11.16 6.88 18.39
C LEU A 168 -12.41 7.47 19.05
N VAL A 169 -12.58 7.23 20.35
CA VAL A 169 -13.70 7.77 21.13
C VAL A 169 -13.65 9.30 21.13
N GLY A 170 -12.47 9.89 21.30
CA GLY A 170 -12.30 11.35 21.21
C GLY A 170 -12.69 11.91 19.85
N ALA A 171 -12.25 11.27 18.75
CA ALA A 171 -12.63 11.69 17.40
C ALA A 171 -14.13 11.53 17.12
N ALA A 172 -14.75 10.47 17.64
CA ALA A 172 -16.18 10.25 17.54
C ALA A 172 -17.01 11.27 18.35
N ALA A 173 -16.57 11.59 19.56
CA ALA A 173 -17.18 12.64 20.39
C ALA A 173 -17.08 14.00 19.69
N LEU A 174 -15.95 14.31 19.06
CA LEU A 174 -15.78 15.51 18.25
C LEU A 174 -16.75 15.55 17.07
N LEU A 175 -16.99 14.43 16.40
CA LEU A 175 -17.96 14.36 15.29
C LEU A 175 -19.41 14.59 15.78
N GLY A 176 -19.78 14.03 16.95
CA GLY A 176 -21.08 14.31 17.58
C GLY A 176 -21.23 15.78 17.98
N ALA A 177 -20.20 16.37 18.59
CA ALA A 177 -20.17 17.79 18.92
C ALA A 177 -20.26 18.68 17.68
N ALA A 178 -19.62 18.28 16.58
CA ALA A 178 -19.69 18.98 15.30
C ALA A 178 -21.10 19.00 14.70
N ALA A 179 -21.88 17.93 14.86
CA ALA A 179 -23.29 17.88 14.43
C ALA A 179 -24.17 18.85 15.24
N VAL A 180 -23.95 18.94 16.56
CA VAL A 180 -24.65 19.93 17.40
C VAL A 180 -24.23 21.36 17.00
N LEU A 181 -22.92 21.58 16.83
CA LEU A 181 -22.37 22.87 16.42
C LEU A 181 -22.91 23.33 15.07
N SER A 182 -23.19 22.41 14.14
CA SER A 182 -23.73 22.75 12.83
C SER A 182 -25.14 23.36 12.88
N LEU A 183 -25.83 23.30 14.02
CA LEU A 183 -27.11 24.00 14.23
C LEU A 183 -26.91 25.50 14.50
N ALA A 184 -25.81 25.86 15.15
CA ALA A 184 -25.49 27.24 15.49
C ALA A 184 -24.66 27.91 14.38
N ASP A 185 -23.65 27.20 13.88
CA ASP A 185 -22.80 27.62 12.77
C ASP A 185 -22.56 26.43 11.84
N PRO A 186 -23.31 26.32 10.73
CA PRO A 186 -23.18 25.21 9.79
C PRO A 186 -21.77 25.11 9.18
N GLY A 187 -21.10 26.25 8.94
CA GLY A 187 -19.76 26.31 8.38
C GLY A 187 -18.72 25.74 9.33
N LEU A 188 -18.72 26.21 10.58
CA LEU A 188 -17.80 25.73 11.62
C LEU A 188 -18.11 24.28 12.02
N GLY A 189 -19.39 23.92 12.10
CA GLY A 189 -19.84 22.55 12.33
C GLY A 189 -19.27 21.58 11.29
N ALA A 190 -19.40 21.88 9.99
CA ALA A 190 -18.83 21.03 8.94
C ALA A 190 -17.30 20.99 8.94
N ARG A 191 -16.60 22.10 9.19
CA ARG A 191 -15.12 22.07 9.31
C ARG A 191 -14.66 21.19 10.46
N THR A 192 -15.36 21.26 11.59
CA THR A 192 -15.10 20.44 12.78
C THR A 192 -15.41 18.96 12.50
N ALA A 193 -16.53 18.68 11.81
CA ALA A 193 -16.87 17.33 11.36
C ALA A 193 -15.81 16.79 10.40
N GLY A 194 -15.31 17.61 9.47
CA GLY A 194 -14.24 17.25 8.54
C GLY A 194 -12.93 16.89 9.26
N ALA A 195 -12.55 17.66 10.27
CA ALA A 195 -11.40 17.35 11.13
C ALA A 195 -11.60 16.03 11.89
N ALA A 196 -12.79 15.80 12.44
CA ALA A 196 -13.13 14.55 13.11
C ALA A 196 -13.08 13.34 12.14
N MET A 197 -13.58 13.49 10.91
CA MET A 197 -13.54 12.45 9.88
C MET A 197 -12.10 12.10 9.46
N VAL A 198 -11.23 13.10 9.29
CA VAL A 198 -9.79 12.86 9.02
C VAL A 198 -9.14 12.14 10.20
N ALA A 199 -9.46 12.52 11.44
CA ALA A 199 -8.95 11.84 12.63
C ALA A 199 -9.43 10.38 12.72
N VAL A 200 -10.71 10.11 12.46
CA VAL A 200 -11.27 8.74 12.38
C VAL A 200 -10.59 7.95 11.26
N ALA A 201 -10.44 8.52 10.07
CA ALA A 201 -9.78 7.85 8.94
C ALA A 201 -8.32 7.51 9.25
N ALA A 202 -7.56 8.44 9.83
CA ALA A 202 -6.18 8.23 10.24
C ALA A 202 -6.07 7.16 11.33
N TRP A 203 -6.98 7.19 12.31
CA TRP A 203 -7.04 6.18 13.36
C TRP A 203 -7.31 4.79 12.78
N LEU A 204 -8.33 4.65 11.93
CA LEU A 204 -8.70 3.38 11.30
C LEU A 204 -7.55 2.86 10.42
N ALA A 205 -6.93 3.71 9.61
CA ALA A 205 -5.78 3.32 8.79
C ALA A 205 -4.59 2.82 9.64
N TRP A 206 -4.39 3.41 10.82
CA TRP A 206 -3.27 3.08 11.69
C TRP A 206 -3.52 1.91 12.63
N TYR A 207 -4.75 1.71 13.12
CA TYR A 207 -5.06 0.73 14.17
C TYR A 207 -5.90 -0.46 13.69
N ASP A 208 -6.71 -0.34 12.62
CA ASP A 208 -7.47 -1.47 12.05
C ASP A 208 -6.55 -2.56 11.49
N VAL A 209 -6.98 -3.82 11.60
CA VAL A 209 -6.31 -5.00 11.05
C VAL A 209 -6.23 -4.98 9.52
N ALA A 210 -7.06 -4.18 8.83
CA ALA A 210 -7.07 -4.01 7.37
C ALA A 210 -5.65 -3.79 6.78
N ARG A 211 -4.81 -2.99 7.44
CA ARG A 211 -3.41 -2.74 7.01
C ARG A 211 -2.52 -3.99 7.01
N ARG A 212 -2.87 -4.99 7.82
CA ARG A 212 -2.18 -6.28 7.92
C ARG A 212 -2.81 -7.29 6.96
N THR A 213 -4.13 -7.41 6.95
CA THR A 213 -4.86 -8.39 6.12
C THR A 213 -4.79 -8.09 4.62
N VAL A 214 -4.53 -6.85 4.21
CA VAL A 214 -4.28 -6.51 2.79
C VAL A 214 -3.08 -7.26 2.19
N ARG A 215 -2.16 -7.76 3.03
CA ARG A 215 -1.01 -8.58 2.61
C ARG A 215 -1.35 -10.06 2.42
N GLY A 216 -2.53 -10.51 2.85
CA GLY A 216 -3.00 -11.88 2.71
C GLY A 216 -3.49 -12.22 1.29
N SER A 217 -4.34 -13.23 1.17
CA SER A 217 -4.99 -13.65 -0.07
C SER A 217 -6.49 -13.87 0.15
N GLY A 218 -7.26 -14.08 -0.92
CA GLY A 218 -8.69 -14.39 -0.82
C GLY A 218 -9.58 -13.22 -0.34
N LEU A 219 -10.68 -13.58 0.34
CA LEU A 219 -11.68 -12.64 0.86
C LEU A 219 -11.10 -11.63 1.87
N PRO A 220 -10.24 -12.00 2.84
CA PRO A 220 -9.67 -11.04 3.78
C PRO A 220 -8.89 -9.91 3.09
N ARG A 221 -8.16 -10.25 2.01
CA ARG A 221 -7.44 -9.23 1.23
C ARG A 221 -8.40 -8.33 0.44
N TYR A 222 -9.45 -8.90 -0.16
CA TYR A 222 -10.47 -8.11 -0.87
C TYR A 222 -11.14 -7.11 0.07
N ALA A 223 -11.65 -7.59 1.20
CA ALA A 223 -12.24 -6.73 2.23
C ALA A 223 -11.26 -5.64 2.69
N ALA A 224 -10.00 -6.00 2.95
CA ALA A 224 -8.97 -5.03 3.35
C ALA A 224 -8.69 -3.94 2.29
N VAL A 225 -8.72 -4.28 0.99
CA VAL A 225 -8.58 -3.29 -0.09
C VAL A 225 -9.76 -2.32 -0.06
N CYS A 226 -11.00 -2.84 0.05
CA CYS A 226 -12.20 -2.01 0.16
C CYS A 226 -12.14 -1.06 1.37
N LEU A 227 -11.77 -1.58 2.55
CA LEU A 227 -11.67 -0.80 3.79
C LEU A 227 -10.64 0.34 3.66
N LEU A 228 -9.42 0.02 3.21
CA LEU A 228 -8.34 1.00 3.09
C LEU A 228 -8.66 2.08 2.04
N ALA A 229 -9.27 1.69 0.92
CA ALA A 229 -9.72 2.65 -0.08
C ALA A 229 -10.84 3.54 0.48
N GLY A 230 -11.78 2.96 1.23
CA GLY A 230 -12.81 3.70 1.94
C GLY A 230 -12.22 4.73 2.92
N TYR A 231 -11.22 4.36 3.72
CA TYR A 231 -10.57 5.30 4.65
C TYR A 231 -9.92 6.48 3.92
N GLY A 232 -9.34 6.24 2.73
CA GLY A 232 -8.84 7.30 1.87
C GLY A 232 -9.95 8.28 1.46
N TRP A 233 -11.11 7.76 1.05
CA TRP A 233 -12.25 8.59 0.68
C TRP A 233 -12.87 9.35 1.86
N LEU A 234 -12.89 8.76 3.06
CA LEU A 234 -13.31 9.45 4.29
C LEU A 234 -12.40 10.64 4.60
N ALA A 235 -11.08 10.46 4.46
CA ALA A 235 -10.12 11.55 4.62
C ALA A 235 -10.30 12.63 3.54
N THR A 236 -10.57 12.25 2.28
CA THR A 236 -10.86 13.21 1.20
C THR A 236 -12.12 14.03 1.51
N ALA A 237 -13.22 13.38 1.91
CA ALA A 237 -14.45 14.08 2.28
C ALA A 237 -14.23 15.03 3.46
N GLY A 238 -13.48 14.58 4.48
CA GLY A 238 -13.15 15.42 5.63
C GLY A 238 -12.26 16.61 5.26
N ALA A 239 -11.26 16.42 4.39
CA ALA A 239 -10.40 17.49 3.90
C ALA A 239 -11.19 18.54 3.10
N LEU A 240 -12.14 18.12 2.26
CA LEU A 240 -13.01 19.04 1.53
C LEU A 240 -13.82 19.90 2.51
N TRP A 241 -14.47 19.30 3.52
CA TRP A 241 -15.22 20.07 4.52
C TRP A 241 -14.37 20.97 5.40
N ILE A 242 -13.12 20.60 5.71
CA ILE A 242 -12.17 21.50 6.42
C ILE A 242 -11.92 22.77 5.60
N VAL A 243 -11.74 22.63 4.28
CA VAL A 243 -11.43 23.75 3.37
C VAL A 243 -12.67 24.60 3.13
N THR A 244 -13.79 23.97 2.77
CA THR A 244 -14.98 24.66 2.26
C THR A 244 -15.96 25.08 3.36
N GLY A 245 -16.02 24.34 4.48
CA GLY A 245 -17.18 24.37 5.37
C GLY A 245 -18.43 23.76 4.73
N LEU A 246 -19.60 23.99 5.33
CA LEU A 246 -20.87 23.52 4.79
C LEU A 246 -21.33 24.43 3.65
N SER A 247 -21.12 24.01 2.41
CA SER A 247 -21.78 24.59 1.25
C SER A 247 -23.16 23.93 1.09
N THR A 248 -24.25 24.69 1.04
CA THR A 248 -25.62 24.16 0.90
C THR A 248 -26.01 23.79 -0.54
N GLY A 249 -25.03 23.68 -1.44
CA GLY A 249 -25.18 23.24 -2.83
C GLY A 249 -23.90 23.47 -3.65
N GLY A 250 -23.89 23.01 -4.91
CA GLY A 250 -22.80 23.22 -5.87
C GLY A 250 -21.75 22.10 -5.92
N TYR A 251 -20.78 22.23 -6.82
CA TYR A 251 -19.84 21.14 -7.12
C TYR A 251 -19.03 20.66 -5.91
N LEU A 252 -18.58 21.56 -5.04
CA LEU A 252 -17.79 21.17 -3.86
C LEU A 252 -18.61 20.43 -2.80
N TYR A 253 -19.89 20.76 -2.67
CA TYR A 253 -20.85 20.01 -1.84
C TYR A 253 -20.97 18.58 -2.37
N ASP A 254 -21.26 18.44 -3.67
CA ASP A 254 -21.40 17.15 -4.33
C ASP A 254 -20.12 16.31 -4.20
N ALA A 255 -18.94 16.91 -4.41
CA ALA A 255 -17.66 16.22 -4.29
C ALA A 255 -17.48 15.62 -2.89
N ALA A 256 -17.78 16.37 -1.83
CA ALA A 256 -17.65 15.91 -0.45
C ALA A 256 -18.65 14.78 -0.14
N LEU A 257 -19.90 14.90 -0.59
CA LEU A 257 -20.92 13.87 -0.36
C LEU A 257 -20.63 12.58 -1.12
N HIS A 258 -20.19 12.66 -2.37
CA HIS A 258 -19.85 11.48 -3.15
C HIS A 258 -18.55 10.84 -2.65
N ALA A 259 -17.56 11.62 -2.18
CA ALA A 259 -16.42 11.05 -1.48
C ALA A 259 -16.86 10.30 -0.21
N LEU A 260 -17.80 10.84 0.57
CA LEU A 260 -18.30 10.20 1.78
C LEU A 260 -19.19 8.97 1.51
N PHE A 261 -20.34 9.15 0.86
CA PHE A 261 -21.33 8.09 0.71
C PHE A 261 -20.95 7.07 -0.36
N LEU A 262 -20.43 7.51 -1.50
CA LEU A 262 -20.07 6.61 -2.59
C LEU A 262 -18.62 6.12 -2.47
N GLY A 263 -17.69 6.97 -2.06
CA GLY A 263 -16.29 6.61 -1.86
C GLY A 263 -16.07 5.79 -0.59
N PHE A 264 -16.45 6.32 0.58
CA PHE A 264 -16.25 5.64 1.86
C PHE A 264 -17.32 4.58 2.15
N VAL A 265 -18.61 4.95 2.23
CA VAL A 265 -19.65 4.03 2.68
C VAL A 265 -19.84 2.85 1.72
N MET A 266 -19.95 3.07 0.40
CA MET A 266 -20.10 1.95 -0.54
C MET A 266 -18.88 1.03 -0.59
N SER A 267 -17.67 1.54 -0.34
CA SER A 267 -16.49 0.67 -0.20
C SER A 267 -16.61 -0.24 1.02
N MET A 268 -17.18 0.25 2.13
CA MET A 268 -17.48 -0.62 3.29
C MET A 268 -18.51 -1.68 2.92
N VAL A 269 -19.59 -1.29 2.24
CA VAL A 269 -20.62 -2.23 1.76
C VAL A 269 -19.99 -3.30 0.87
N PHE A 270 -19.13 -2.96 -0.09
CA PHE A 270 -18.47 -3.94 -0.96
C PHE A 270 -17.56 -4.89 -0.17
N GLY A 271 -16.80 -4.36 0.80
CA GLY A 271 -15.90 -5.14 1.65
C GLY A 271 -16.63 -6.12 2.57
N HIS A 272 -17.77 -5.73 3.12
CA HIS A 272 -18.53 -6.52 4.09
C HIS A 272 -19.63 -7.37 3.47
N ALA A 273 -20.16 -7.02 2.29
CA ALA A 273 -21.24 -7.74 1.62
C ALA A 273 -21.00 -9.26 1.51
N PRO A 274 -19.81 -9.77 1.11
CA PRO A 274 -19.56 -11.22 1.07
C PRO A 274 -19.63 -11.93 2.43
N VAL A 275 -19.54 -11.17 3.53
CA VAL A 275 -19.61 -11.67 4.91
C VAL A 275 -21.03 -11.53 5.47
N ILE A 276 -21.70 -10.40 5.23
CA ILE A 276 -23.02 -10.07 5.80
C ILE A 276 -24.16 -10.73 5.02
N LEU A 277 -24.11 -10.71 3.68
CA LEU A 277 -25.20 -11.25 2.85
C LEU A 277 -25.48 -12.74 3.12
N PRO A 278 -24.49 -13.63 3.38
CA PRO A 278 -24.78 -14.99 3.80
C PRO A 278 -25.54 -15.10 5.12
N ALA A 279 -25.30 -14.19 6.07
CA ALA A 279 -26.04 -14.17 7.34
C ALA A 279 -27.48 -13.68 7.16
N LEU A 280 -27.71 -12.72 6.25
CA LEU A 280 -29.03 -12.13 5.99
C LEU A 280 -29.90 -12.95 5.05
N LEU A 281 -29.34 -13.41 3.93
CA LEU A 281 -30.06 -14.10 2.86
C LEU A 281 -30.00 -15.62 2.98
N ARG A 282 -29.19 -16.16 3.90
CA ARG A 282 -28.86 -17.59 4.02
C ARG A 282 -28.26 -18.20 2.73
N VAL A 283 -27.70 -17.35 1.85
CA VAL A 283 -27.05 -17.76 0.59
C VAL A 283 -25.54 -17.55 0.71
N ARG A 284 -24.73 -18.60 0.47
CA ARG A 284 -23.27 -18.47 0.50
C ARG A 284 -22.78 -17.63 -0.69
N LEU A 285 -22.05 -16.56 -0.41
CA LEU A 285 -21.33 -15.74 -1.41
C LEU A 285 -19.84 -16.04 -1.37
N PRO A 286 -19.36 -17.11 -2.04
CA PRO A 286 -17.93 -17.40 -2.09
C PRO A 286 -17.19 -16.27 -2.80
N TYR A 287 -16.07 -15.84 -2.21
CA TYR A 287 -15.20 -14.86 -2.86
C TYR A 287 -14.70 -15.39 -4.21
N ARG A 288 -14.87 -14.60 -5.26
CA ARG A 288 -14.23 -14.79 -6.57
C ARG A 288 -13.46 -13.52 -6.94
N PRO A 289 -12.29 -13.63 -7.62
CA PRO A 289 -11.50 -12.47 -8.04
C PRO A 289 -12.25 -11.46 -8.91
N VAL A 290 -13.34 -11.88 -9.57
CA VAL A 290 -14.20 -11.00 -10.38
C VAL A 290 -14.78 -9.83 -9.57
N LEU A 291 -14.93 -9.95 -8.25
CA LEU A 291 -15.42 -8.87 -7.38
C LEU A 291 -14.49 -7.64 -7.33
N TYR A 292 -13.22 -7.76 -7.78
CA TYR A 292 -12.34 -6.61 -7.93
C TYR A 292 -12.71 -5.71 -9.11
N ALA A 293 -13.41 -6.23 -10.13
CA ALA A 293 -13.82 -5.42 -11.29
C ALA A 293 -14.81 -4.31 -10.90
N PRO A 294 -15.96 -4.59 -10.23
CA PRO A 294 -16.85 -3.53 -9.78
C PRO A 294 -16.20 -2.60 -8.74
N LEU A 295 -15.29 -3.10 -7.90
CA LEU A 295 -14.56 -2.27 -6.95
C LEU A 295 -13.62 -1.26 -7.65
N ALA A 296 -12.84 -1.73 -8.63
CA ALA A 296 -11.96 -0.87 -9.41
C ALA A 296 -12.77 0.16 -10.20
N LEU A 297 -13.89 -0.26 -10.80
CA LEU A 297 -14.80 0.63 -11.50
C LEU A 297 -15.37 1.71 -10.57
N LEU A 298 -15.83 1.33 -9.36
CA LEU A 298 -16.34 2.27 -8.36
C LEU A 298 -15.30 3.35 -8.03
N HIS A 299 -14.05 2.97 -7.75
CA HIS A 299 -13.03 3.95 -7.36
C HIS A 299 -12.59 4.86 -8.51
N VAL A 300 -12.51 4.33 -9.74
CA VAL A 300 -12.26 5.15 -10.93
C VAL A 300 -13.42 6.11 -11.15
N ALA A 301 -14.65 5.64 -10.98
CA ALA A 301 -15.86 6.43 -11.15
C ALA A 301 -15.97 7.57 -10.10
N VAL A 302 -15.73 7.27 -8.82
CA VAL A 302 -15.71 8.26 -7.73
C VAL A 302 -14.58 9.26 -7.93
N ALA A 303 -13.39 8.82 -8.35
CA ALA A 303 -12.29 9.73 -8.65
C ALA A 303 -12.62 10.66 -9.82
N ALA A 304 -13.15 10.13 -10.92
CA ALA A 304 -13.63 10.93 -12.04
C ALA A 304 -14.73 11.90 -11.59
N ARG A 305 -15.65 11.45 -10.72
CA ARG A 305 -16.72 12.28 -10.18
C ARG A 305 -16.17 13.46 -9.38
N VAL A 306 -15.34 13.18 -8.38
CA VAL A 306 -14.73 14.21 -7.52
C VAL A 306 -13.83 15.14 -8.33
N ILE A 307 -13.05 14.65 -9.30
CA ILE A 307 -12.24 15.49 -10.18
C ILE A 307 -13.14 16.39 -11.03
N GLY A 308 -14.19 15.85 -11.64
CA GLY A 308 -15.15 16.62 -12.43
C GLY A 308 -15.82 17.71 -11.62
N ASP A 309 -16.18 17.42 -10.37
CA ASP A 309 -16.74 18.40 -9.44
C ASP A 309 -15.68 19.48 -9.05
N LEU A 310 -14.46 19.08 -8.68
CA LEU A 310 -13.38 20.02 -8.31
C LEU A 310 -12.93 20.93 -9.46
N THR A 311 -13.01 20.44 -10.69
CA THR A 311 -12.61 21.18 -11.91
C THR A 311 -13.78 21.86 -12.62
N ALA A 312 -15.01 21.65 -12.12
CA ALA A 312 -16.26 22.09 -12.76
C ALA A 312 -16.41 21.59 -14.22
N ILE A 313 -15.82 20.44 -14.58
CA ILE A 313 -15.92 19.87 -15.93
C ILE A 313 -17.13 18.93 -15.99
N GLY A 314 -18.24 19.45 -16.53
CA GLY A 314 -19.53 18.74 -16.64
C GLY A 314 -19.46 17.33 -17.24
N PRO A 315 -18.79 17.09 -18.40
CA PRO A 315 -18.71 15.76 -18.99
C PRO A 315 -17.98 14.73 -18.12
N VAL A 316 -16.90 15.14 -17.44
CA VAL A 316 -16.13 14.26 -16.54
C VAL A 316 -16.97 13.91 -15.31
N ARG A 317 -17.74 14.88 -14.80
CA ARG A 317 -18.71 14.70 -13.71
C ARG A 317 -19.81 13.69 -14.08
N THR A 318 -20.42 13.84 -15.26
CA THR A 318 -21.46 12.93 -15.77
C THR A 318 -20.90 11.53 -16.00
N LEU A 319 -19.71 11.42 -16.61
CA LEU A 319 -19.02 10.15 -16.78
C LEU A 319 -18.77 9.45 -15.43
N GLY A 320 -18.27 10.19 -14.44
CA GLY A 320 -18.06 9.66 -13.09
C GLY A 320 -19.34 9.14 -12.45
N GLY A 321 -20.46 9.85 -12.61
CA GLY A 321 -21.78 9.40 -12.13
C GLY A 321 -22.28 8.12 -12.79
N VAL A 322 -22.28 8.07 -14.13
CA VAL A 322 -22.71 6.90 -14.90
C VAL A 322 -21.87 5.66 -14.56
N LEU A 323 -20.55 5.81 -14.50
CA LEU A 323 -19.66 4.70 -14.15
C LEU A 323 -19.88 4.21 -12.71
N SER A 324 -20.33 5.09 -11.81
CA SER A 324 -20.63 4.73 -10.42
C SER A 324 -21.86 3.85 -10.33
N GLU A 325 -22.92 4.18 -11.07
CA GLU A 325 -24.11 3.33 -11.16
C GLU A 325 -23.80 1.98 -11.79
N LEU A 326 -23.02 1.98 -12.88
CA LEU A 326 -22.55 0.74 -13.51
C LEU A 326 -21.73 -0.12 -12.53
N ALA A 327 -20.91 0.48 -11.68
CA ALA A 327 -20.17 -0.25 -10.65
C ALA A 327 -21.08 -0.93 -9.63
N LEU A 328 -22.12 -0.23 -9.16
CA LEU A 328 -23.09 -0.76 -8.20
C LEU A 328 -23.92 -1.90 -8.84
N LEU A 329 -24.39 -1.72 -10.07
CA LEU A 329 -25.12 -2.75 -10.81
C LEU A 329 -24.25 -3.97 -11.12
N LEU A 330 -22.99 -3.75 -11.54
CA LEU A 330 -22.03 -4.82 -11.80
C LEU A 330 -21.73 -5.62 -10.54
N PHE A 331 -21.61 -4.94 -9.39
CA PHE A 331 -21.43 -5.62 -8.10
C PHE A 331 -22.63 -6.50 -7.75
N ALA A 332 -23.85 -5.96 -7.86
CA ALA A 332 -25.08 -6.73 -7.62
C ALA A 332 -25.20 -7.93 -8.58
N GLY A 333 -24.93 -7.73 -9.87
CA GLY A 333 -24.92 -8.78 -10.88
C GLY A 333 -23.87 -9.87 -10.60
N CYS A 334 -22.64 -9.48 -10.22
CA CYS A 334 -21.60 -10.41 -9.81
C CYS A 334 -22.01 -11.22 -8.56
N ALA A 335 -22.59 -10.57 -7.56
CA ALA A 335 -23.06 -11.23 -6.35
C ALA A 335 -24.15 -12.28 -6.67
N ILE A 336 -25.13 -11.93 -7.51
CA ILE A 336 -26.20 -12.84 -7.95
C ILE A 336 -25.63 -14.00 -8.79
N ALA A 337 -24.74 -13.73 -9.73
CA ALA A 337 -24.14 -14.76 -10.59
C ALA A 337 -23.31 -15.77 -9.78
N VAL A 338 -22.53 -15.28 -8.80
CA VAL A 338 -21.77 -16.12 -7.88
C VAL A 338 -22.71 -16.99 -7.04
N ALA A 339 -23.80 -16.43 -6.52
CA ALA A 339 -24.82 -17.17 -5.77
C ALA A 339 -25.52 -18.26 -6.63
N ARG A 340 -25.82 -17.98 -7.91
CA ARG A 340 -26.52 -18.92 -8.81
C ARG A 340 -25.64 -20.04 -9.35
N SER A 341 -24.34 -19.80 -9.53
CA SER A 341 -23.42 -20.77 -10.17
C SER A 341 -23.24 -22.11 -9.44
N ARG A 342 -23.74 -22.26 -8.21
CA ARG A 342 -23.79 -23.54 -7.48
C ARG A 342 -25.13 -24.26 -7.54
N ALA A 343 -26.24 -23.57 -7.80
CA ALA A 343 -27.56 -24.20 -7.92
C ALA A 343 -27.67 -25.16 -9.12
N GLY A 344 -26.74 -25.08 -10.08
CA GLY A 344 -26.70 -25.93 -11.28
C GLY A 344 -25.74 -27.13 -11.23
N HIS A 345 -24.91 -27.29 -10.19
CA HIS A 345 -23.87 -28.35 -10.16
C HIS A 345 -24.19 -29.53 -9.21
N ASP A 346 -25.26 -29.44 -8.42
CA ASP A 346 -25.62 -30.49 -7.44
C ASP A 346 -26.50 -31.61 -8.02
N ARG A 347 -26.66 -31.72 -9.35
CA ARG A 347 -27.63 -32.67 -9.95
C ARG A 347 -27.06 -33.79 -10.81
N LYS A 348 -25.76 -33.80 -11.16
CA LYS A 348 -25.12 -34.90 -11.91
C LYS A 348 -23.62 -34.97 -11.65
N ALA A 349 -23.20 -35.73 -10.64
CA ALA A 349 -21.86 -36.30 -10.60
C ALA A 349 -22.01 -37.83 -10.54
N PRO A 350 -21.38 -38.60 -11.44
CA PRO A 350 -21.54 -40.05 -11.51
C PRO A 350 -20.79 -40.72 -10.37
N ALA A 351 -21.29 -41.89 -9.95
CA ALA A 351 -20.63 -42.77 -9.01
C ALA A 351 -19.22 -43.12 -9.52
N VAL A 352 -18.19 -42.81 -8.73
CA VAL A 352 -16.81 -43.25 -8.99
C VAL A 352 -16.45 -44.28 -7.93
N ASN A 353 -16.14 -45.48 -8.43
CA ASN A 353 -15.69 -46.63 -7.66
C ASN A 353 -14.42 -46.32 -6.84
N PRO A 354 -14.25 -46.94 -5.65
CA PRO A 354 -13.05 -46.81 -4.84
C PRO A 354 -11.91 -47.69 -5.37
N LEU A 355 -10.67 -47.24 -5.16
CA LEU A 355 -9.38 -47.91 -5.38
C LEU A 355 -8.75 -47.81 -6.78
N GLU A 356 -7.92 -46.78 -6.99
CA GLU A 356 -6.63 -46.96 -7.64
C GLU A 356 -5.62 -45.91 -7.13
N VAL A 357 -4.74 -46.34 -6.22
CA VAL A 357 -3.60 -45.54 -5.75
C VAL A 357 -2.51 -45.62 -6.81
N ARG A 358 -2.21 -44.49 -7.47
CA ARG A 358 -1.08 -44.39 -8.40
C ARG A 358 0.01 -43.50 -7.80
N ILE A 359 1.14 -44.12 -7.48
CA ILE A 359 2.36 -43.47 -6.99
C ILE A 359 2.90 -42.54 -8.09
N GLN A 360 2.93 -41.22 -7.84
CA GLN A 360 3.71 -40.29 -8.65
C GLN A 360 5.13 -40.19 -8.09
N LYS A 361 6.12 -40.39 -8.97
CA LYS A 361 7.55 -40.11 -8.75
C LYS A 361 7.71 -38.71 -8.13
N GLY A 362 8.57 -38.61 -7.12
CA GLY A 362 8.75 -37.41 -6.30
C GLY A 362 9.08 -36.14 -7.10
N PRO A 363 8.82 -34.95 -6.52
CA PRO A 363 9.15 -33.69 -7.16
C PRO A 363 10.65 -33.59 -7.40
N GLN A 364 11.02 -33.16 -8.62
CA GLN A 364 12.37 -32.71 -8.96
C GLN A 364 12.90 -31.72 -7.91
N PRO A 365 14.24 -31.63 -7.73
CA PRO A 365 14.85 -30.65 -6.84
C PRO A 365 14.29 -29.26 -7.13
N LEU A 366 13.98 -28.55 -6.03
CA LEU A 366 13.49 -27.18 -5.97
C LEU A 366 13.86 -26.40 -7.22
N THR A 367 12.83 -25.97 -7.97
CA THR A 367 13.02 -24.98 -9.01
C THR A 367 13.82 -23.83 -8.40
N PRO A 368 14.99 -23.46 -8.95
CA PRO A 368 15.82 -22.44 -8.34
C PRO A 368 14.97 -21.16 -8.18
N PRO A 369 15.21 -20.36 -7.12
CA PRO A 369 14.43 -19.16 -6.90
C PRO A 369 14.40 -18.35 -8.20
N ARG A 370 13.18 -18.02 -8.67
CA ARG A 370 12.99 -17.18 -9.86
C ARG A 370 13.97 -16.02 -9.77
N PRO A 371 14.73 -15.74 -10.83
CA PRO A 371 15.95 -14.95 -10.73
C PRO A 371 15.64 -13.59 -10.09
N ARG A 372 16.45 -13.21 -9.11
CA ARG A 372 16.46 -11.87 -8.48
C ARG A 372 16.51 -10.71 -9.51
N ALA A 373 16.86 -11.02 -10.76
CA ALA A 373 17.12 -10.08 -11.85
C ALA A 373 15.87 -9.40 -12.46
N SER A 374 14.70 -10.06 -12.54
CA SER A 374 13.63 -9.61 -13.44
C SER A 374 12.94 -8.29 -13.05
N TRP A 375 12.89 -7.93 -11.76
CA TRP A 375 12.25 -6.69 -11.31
C TRP A 375 13.16 -5.47 -11.48
N HIS A 376 14.44 -5.58 -11.08
CA HIS A 376 15.41 -4.51 -11.26
C HIS A 376 15.62 -4.21 -12.75
N LEU A 377 15.51 -5.23 -13.62
CA LEU A 377 15.46 -5.09 -15.07
C LEU A 377 14.30 -4.21 -15.55
N ARG A 378 13.08 -4.40 -15.02
CA ARG A 378 11.91 -3.58 -15.38
C ARG A 378 12.00 -2.17 -14.80
N ALA A 379 12.47 -2.03 -13.57
CA ALA A 379 12.59 -0.73 -12.90
C ALA A 379 13.67 0.15 -13.54
N ASN A 380 14.84 -0.41 -13.87
CA ASN A 380 15.90 0.35 -14.56
C ASN A 380 15.54 0.68 -16.02
N ALA A 381 14.65 -0.08 -16.67
CA ALA A 381 14.14 0.28 -17.99
C ALA A 381 13.35 1.61 -17.96
N ILE A 382 12.67 1.91 -16.85
CA ILE A 382 11.96 3.19 -16.66
C ILE A 382 12.96 4.35 -16.56
N VAL A 383 14.05 4.17 -15.81
CA VAL A 383 15.13 5.18 -15.72
C VAL A 383 15.73 5.45 -17.10
N LEU A 384 16.00 4.41 -17.89
CA LEU A 384 16.52 4.56 -19.26
C LEU A 384 15.50 5.22 -20.20
N ALA A 385 14.20 4.97 -20.03
CA ALA A 385 13.17 5.63 -20.81
C ALA A 385 13.14 7.14 -20.53
N TRP A 386 13.23 7.56 -19.27
CA TRP A 386 13.34 8.99 -18.91
C TRP A 386 14.63 9.63 -19.42
N LEU A 387 15.75 8.91 -19.41
CA LEU A 387 17.01 9.40 -20.00
C LEU A 387 16.89 9.56 -21.52
N GLY A 388 16.23 8.63 -22.21
CA GLY A 388 15.92 8.75 -23.63
C GLY A 388 15.01 9.95 -23.91
N LEU A 389 13.98 10.15 -23.09
CA LEU A 389 13.10 11.31 -23.18
C LEU A 389 13.83 12.63 -22.90
N THR A 390 14.80 12.63 -21.98
CA THR A 390 15.66 13.80 -21.70
C THR A 390 16.45 14.20 -22.95
N VAL A 391 17.03 13.23 -23.66
CA VAL A 391 17.72 13.47 -24.94
C VAL A 391 16.74 13.98 -26.00
N ALA A 392 15.55 13.39 -26.11
CA ALA A 392 14.53 13.82 -27.05
C ALA A 392 14.06 15.27 -26.79
N VAL A 393 13.81 15.64 -25.53
CA VAL A 393 13.44 17.00 -25.12
C VAL A 393 14.57 17.99 -25.41
N ALA A 394 15.82 17.60 -25.15
CA ALA A 394 16.98 18.43 -25.46
C ALA A 394 17.12 18.69 -26.97
N LEU A 395 16.85 17.68 -27.81
CA LEU A 395 16.88 17.80 -29.27
C LEU A 395 15.70 18.60 -29.83
N ALA A 396 14.50 18.44 -29.25
CA ALA A 396 13.32 19.20 -29.63
C ALA A 396 13.48 20.69 -29.32
N GLY A 397 14.24 21.02 -28.27
CA GLY A 397 14.63 22.39 -27.94
C GLY A 397 13.44 23.34 -27.90
N GLU A 398 13.56 24.44 -28.63
CA GLU A 398 12.58 25.54 -28.68
C GLU A 398 11.22 25.15 -29.29
N ALA A 399 11.06 23.94 -29.87
CA ALA A 399 9.76 23.47 -30.34
C ALA A 399 8.78 23.11 -29.21
N LEU A 400 9.28 22.99 -27.97
CA LEU A 400 8.49 22.64 -26.78
C LEU A 400 8.20 23.87 -25.91
N PRO A 401 7.05 23.92 -25.20
CA PRO A 401 6.77 24.97 -24.23
C PRO A 401 7.75 24.88 -23.04
N ALA A 402 8.33 26.02 -22.65
CA ALA A 402 9.29 26.15 -21.54
C ALA A 402 10.44 25.11 -21.59
N PRO A 403 11.24 25.09 -22.68
CA PRO A 403 12.11 23.96 -23.01
C PRO A 403 13.19 23.68 -21.97
N ARG A 404 13.75 24.74 -21.36
CA ARG A 404 14.74 24.63 -20.27
C ARG A 404 14.13 24.01 -19.01
N TRP A 405 12.93 24.46 -18.62
CA TRP A 405 12.25 23.94 -17.45
C TRP A 405 11.89 22.47 -17.63
N LEU A 406 11.35 22.11 -18.80
CA LEU A 406 10.97 20.74 -19.15
C LEU A 406 12.20 19.83 -19.15
N LEU A 407 13.31 20.25 -19.75
CA LEU A 407 14.55 19.49 -19.77
C LEU A 407 15.06 19.17 -18.36
N ILE A 408 15.09 20.18 -17.48
CA ILE A 408 15.54 20.02 -16.09
C ILE A 408 14.64 19.03 -15.35
N HIS A 409 13.31 19.17 -15.45
CA HIS A 409 12.39 18.35 -14.67
C HIS A 409 12.22 16.93 -15.23
N VAL A 410 12.25 16.74 -16.54
CA VAL A 410 12.29 15.40 -17.17
C VAL A 410 13.53 14.63 -16.71
N PHE A 411 14.68 15.32 -16.62
CA PHE A 411 15.91 14.72 -16.14
C PHE A 411 15.90 14.46 -14.63
N LEU A 412 15.64 15.49 -13.81
CA LEU A 412 15.75 15.42 -12.35
C LEU A 412 14.57 14.70 -11.69
N LEU A 413 13.34 15.07 -12.04
CA LEU A 413 12.12 14.48 -11.47
C LEU A 413 11.76 13.15 -12.14
N GLY A 414 12.03 13.01 -13.44
CA GLY A 414 11.87 11.75 -14.17
C GLY A 414 12.99 10.76 -13.87
N ALA A 415 14.15 10.93 -14.51
CA ALA A 415 15.23 9.94 -14.47
C ALA A 415 15.89 9.81 -13.08
N VAL A 416 16.35 10.93 -12.49
CA VAL A 416 17.14 10.91 -11.25
C VAL A 416 16.29 10.49 -10.06
N SER A 417 15.10 11.08 -9.86
CA SER A 417 14.24 10.74 -8.72
C SER A 417 13.74 9.29 -8.77
N THR A 418 13.42 8.77 -9.97
CA THR A 418 13.11 7.35 -10.17
C THR A 418 14.31 6.47 -9.77
N ALA A 419 15.53 6.83 -10.18
CA ALA A 419 16.74 6.11 -9.79
C ALA A 419 16.99 6.16 -8.27
N ILE A 420 16.80 7.32 -7.64
CA ILE A 420 16.96 7.50 -6.20
C ILE A 420 16.02 6.56 -5.42
N LEU A 421 14.73 6.48 -5.79
CA LEU A 421 13.78 5.57 -5.12
C LEU A 421 14.19 4.10 -5.24
N ILE A 422 14.60 3.67 -6.43
CA ILE A 422 15.01 2.29 -6.68
C ILE A 422 16.26 1.93 -5.86
N TRP A 423 17.29 2.78 -5.93
CA TRP A 423 18.61 2.45 -5.40
C TRP A 423 18.73 2.73 -3.90
N SER A 424 18.08 3.76 -3.34
CA SER A 424 18.10 4.00 -1.89
C SER A 424 17.44 2.87 -1.09
N GLU A 425 16.35 2.27 -1.60
CA GLU A 425 15.74 1.06 -1.02
C GLU A 425 16.70 -0.13 -1.12
N HIS A 426 17.30 -0.34 -2.30
CA HIS A 426 18.26 -1.41 -2.52
C HIS A 426 19.47 -1.32 -1.58
N PHE A 427 20.08 -0.14 -1.46
CA PHE A 427 21.20 0.09 -0.54
C PHE A 427 20.78 -0.10 0.92
N THR A 428 19.61 0.38 1.31
CA THR A 428 19.11 0.21 2.69
C THR A 428 18.95 -1.27 3.03
N VAL A 429 18.35 -2.06 2.14
CA VAL A 429 18.23 -3.51 2.31
C VAL A 429 19.60 -4.19 2.38
N ALA A 430 20.51 -3.83 1.48
CA ALA A 430 21.85 -4.41 1.41
C ALA A 430 22.69 -4.10 2.66
N LEU A 431 22.66 -2.85 3.15
CA LEU A 431 23.44 -2.39 4.29
C LEU A 431 22.91 -2.94 5.63
N LEU A 432 21.59 -3.03 5.78
CA LEU A 432 20.96 -3.57 7.00
C LEU A 432 20.86 -5.10 7.01
N ARG A 433 21.12 -5.76 5.88
CA ARG A 433 20.78 -7.18 5.66
C ARG A 433 19.32 -7.49 6.01
N ALA A 434 18.44 -6.52 5.80
CA ALA A 434 17.02 -6.60 6.15
C ALA A 434 16.26 -7.43 5.11
N ARG A 435 15.07 -7.93 5.48
CA ARG A 435 14.16 -8.55 4.51
C ARG A 435 13.72 -7.49 3.48
N THR A 436 13.81 -7.81 2.20
CA THR A 436 13.35 -6.93 1.11
C THR A 436 11.88 -6.54 1.31
N PRO A 437 11.52 -5.25 1.17
CA PRO A 437 10.12 -4.81 1.15
C PRO A 437 9.30 -5.58 0.12
N GLY A 438 7.98 -5.70 0.38
CA GLY A 438 7.08 -6.39 -0.53
C GLY A 438 7.07 -5.74 -1.91
N ARG A 439 7.36 -6.52 -2.97
CA ARG A 439 7.52 -6.04 -4.36
C ARG A 439 6.39 -5.14 -4.84
N ARG A 440 5.14 -5.39 -4.40
CA ARG A 440 3.98 -4.57 -4.76
C ARG A 440 4.09 -3.14 -4.23
N GLY A 441 4.52 -2.96 -2.98
CA GLY A 441 4.67 -1.63 -2.39
C GLY A 441 5.72 -0.79 -3.11
N SER A 442 6.87 -1.39 -3.44
CA SER A 442 7.94 -0.71 -4.19
C SER A 442 7.52 -0.37 -5.62
N LEU A 443 6.75 -1.26 -6.29
CA LEU A 443 6.18 -0.97 -7.61
C LEU A 443 5.09 0.11 -7.57
N THR A 444 4.23 0.11 -6.55
CA THR A 444 3.19 1.15 -6.39
C THR A 444 3.82 2.52 -6.17
N ARG A 445 4.83 2.64 -5.28
CA ARG A 445 5.56 3.91 -5.11
C ARG A 445 6.19 4.38 -6.41
N LEU A 446 6.85 3.47 -7.13
CA LEU A 446 7.47 3.79 -8.41
C LEU A 446 6.43 4.26 -9.45
N ALA A 447 5.31 3.56 -9.58
CA ALA A 447 4.23 3.93 -10.49
C ALA A 447 3.62 5.29 -10.14
N LEU A 448 3.29 5.52 -8.86
CA LEU A 448 2.72 6.78 -8.39
C LEU A 448 3.68 7.95 -8.58
N LEU A 449 4.99 7.78 -8.33
CA LEU A 449 5.98 8.83 -8.62
C LEU A 449 5.97 9.18 -10.11
N ASN A 450 5.93 8.18 -10.99
CA ASN A 450 5.97 8.41 -12.43
C ASN A 450 4.69 9.09 -12.95
N VAL A 451 3.52 8.70 -12.43
CA VAL A 451 2.24 9.41 -12.70
C VAL A 451 2.32 10.84 -12.18
N ALA A 452 2.87 11.06 -11.00
CA ALA A 452 3.04 12.38 -10.41
C ALA A 452 3.96 13.26 -11.26
N THR A 453 5.10 12.71 -11.71
CA THR A 453 6.03 13.38 -12.62
C THR A 453 5.34 13.78 -13.91
N VAL A 454 4.58 12.88 -14.56
CA VAL A 454 3.85 13.21 -15.79
C VAL A 454 2.81 14.30 -15.54
N ALA A 455 2.06 14.22 -14.43
CA ALA A 455 1.08 15.26 -14.05
C ALA A 455 1.73 16.63 -13.81
N ILE A 456 2.91 16.67 -13.17
CA ILE A 456 3.68 17.92 -12.96
C ILE A 456 4.17 18.48 -14.29
N LEU A 457 4.82 17.65 -15.11
CA LEU A 457 5.37 18.06 -16.40
C LEU A 457 4.28 18.60 -17.32
N TYR A 458 3.15 17.88 -17.42
CA TYR A 458 2.03 18.31 -18.25
C TYR A 458 1.30 19.51 -17.65
N GLY A 459 1.04 19.53 -16.34
CA GLY A 459 0.33 20.63 -15.67
C GLY A 459 1.04 21.97 -15.81
N VAL A 460 2.37 22.00 -15.71
CA VAL A 460 3.16 23.23 -15.91
C VAL A 460 3.31 23.57 -17.41
N ALA A 461 3.51 22.57 -18.28
CA ALA A 461 3.69 22.82 -19.71
C ALA A 461 2.40 23.23 -20.45
N ALA A 462 1.25 22.68 -20.05
CA ALA A 462 -0.04 22.87 -20.71
C ALA A 462 -0.94 23.91 -20.02
N GLY A 463 -0.57 24.41 -18.83
CA GLY A 463 -1.27 25.50 -18.14
C GLY A 463 -2.19 25.16 -16.94
N PRO A 464 -2.71 23.93 -16.71
CA PRO A 464 -3.53 23.66 -15.54
C PRO A 464 -2.65 23.47 -14.30
N TRP A 465 -2.34 24.56 -13.60
CA TRP A 465 -1.49 24.55 -12.41
C TRP A 465 -2.03 23.65 -11.28
N GLN A 466 -3.35 23.43 -11.20
CA GLN A 466 -3.97 22.53 -10.23
C GLN A 466 -3.49 21.10 -10.43
N LEU A 467 -3.28 20.68 -11.68
CA LEU A 467 -2.73 19.37 -12.00
C LEU A 467 -1.26 19.26 -11.59
N ALA A 468 -0.50 20.34 -11.77
CA ALA A 468 0.89 20.40 -11.29
C ALA A 468 0.95 20.35 -9.76
N ALA A 469 0.08 21.06 -9.05
CA ALA A 469 -0.01 21.05 -7.60
C ALA A 469 -0.47 19.67 -7.05
N ALA A 470 -1.45 19.03 -7.71
CA ALA A 470 -1.88 17.68 -7.36
C ALA A 470 -0.76 16.65 -7.60
N GLY A 471 -0.07 16.76 -8.73
CA GLY A 471 1.12 15.94 -9.02
C GLY A 471 2.23 16.16 -7.98
N ALA A 472 2.52 17.40 -7.61
CA ALA A 472 3.51 17.73 -6.57
C ALA A 472 3.12 17.13 -5.23
N THR A 473 1.86 17.27 -4.81
CA THR A 473 1.34 16.68 -3.57
C THR A 473 1.46 15.16 -3.58
N MET A 474 1.15 14.52 -4.70
CA MET A 474 1.33 13.07 -4.86
C MET A 474 2.79 12.65 -4.79
N ALA A 475 3.71 13.39 -5.45
CA ALA A 475 5.14 13.13 -5.36
C ALA A 475 5.67 13.25 -3.93
N VAL A 476 5.24 14.28 -3.19
CA VAL A 476 5.55 14.45 -1.76
C VAL A 476 5.04 13.26 -0.95
N GLY A 477 3.78 12.86 -1.13
CA GLY A 477 3.20 11.71 -0.45
C GLY A 477 3.97 10.40 -0.71
N VAL A 478 4.39 10.17 -1.96
CA VAL A 478 5.18 8.99 -2.35
C VAL A 478 6.55 9.00 -1.68
N VAL A 479 7.23 10.14 -1.62
CA VAL A 479 8.57 10.23 -1.02
C VAL A 479 8.54 10.21 0.51
N LEU A 480 7.50 10.74 1.15
CA LEU A 480 7.26 10.54 2.58
C LEU A 480 6.94 9.07 2.91
N TRP A 481 6.15 8.39 2.07
CA TRP A 481 5.94 6.94 2.19
C TRP A 481 7.26 6.17 2.01
N HIS A 482 8.10 6.59 1.08
CA HIS A 482 9.43 6.02 0.90
C HIS A 482 10.30 6.18 2.16
N ALA A 483 10.40 7.39 2.72
CA ALA A 483 11.13 7.67 3.96
C ALA A 483 10.63 6.83 5.13
N HIS A 484 9.30 6.73 5.30
CA HIS A 484 8.70 5.87 6.33
C HIS A 484 9.09 4.39 6.16
N THR A 485 9.15 3.91 4.91
CA THR A 485 9.60 2.54 4.60
C THR A 485 11.06 2.34 5.01
N LEU A 486 11.95 3.28 4.71
CA LEU A 486 13.36 3.21 5.10
C LEU A 486 13.52 3.23 6.63
N ILE A 487 12.79 4.11 7.34
CA ILE A 487 12.78 4.17 8.81
C ILE A 487 12.27 2.87 9.41
N SER A 488 11.22 2.28 8.85
CA SER A 488 10.67 1.01 9.30
C SER A 488 11.69 -0.13 9.15
N LEU A 489 12.42 -0.17 8.04
CA LEU A 489 13.51 -1.15 7.85
C LEU A 489 14.60 -1.01 8.91
N VAL A 490 14.98 0.22 9.27
CA VAL A 490 15.96 0.48 10.34
C VAL A 490 15.44 0.00 11.69
N ARG A 491 14.17 0.26 12.03
CA ARG A 491 13.58 -0.08 13.33
C ARG A 491 13.40 -1.58 13.56
N HIS A 492 13.25 -2.37 12.50
CA HIS A 492 13.05 -3.82 12.59
C HIS A 492 14.32 -4.63 12.31
N ALA A 493 15.42 -3.98 11.90
CA ALA A 493 16.71 -4.65 11.71
C ALA A 493 17.51 -4.66 13.03
N LEU A 494 18.27 -5.73 13.27
CA LEU A 494 19.23 -5.79 14.38
C LEU A 494 20.21 -4.60 14.29
N PRO A 495 20.72 -4.06 15.41
CA PRO A 495 21.59 -2.87 15.41
C PRO A 495 22.81 -3.04 14.49
N GLY A 496 22.76 -2.43 13.32
CA GLY A 496 23.81 -2.52 12.31
C GLY A 496 24.79 -1.35 12.38
N ARG A 497 26.09 -1.61 12.19
CA ARG A 497 27.19 -0.60 12.14
C ARG A 497 26.96 0.57 11.17
N PHE A 498 26.04 0.46 10.23
CA PHE A 498 25.82 1.40 9.11
C PHE A 498 24.41 2.02 9.05
N GLY A 499 23.57 1.82 10.07
CA GLY A 499 22.19 2.35 10.08
C GLY A 499 22.10 3.89 9.97
N HIS A 500 23.16 4.61 10.35
CA HIS A 500 23.23 6.08 10.29
C HIS A 500 23.29 6.65 8.85
N VAL A 501 23.77 5.87 7.87
CA VAL A 501 23.81 6.30 6.46
C VAL A 501 22.39 6.51 5.92
N ILE A 502 21.42 5.77 6.45
CA ILE A 502 20.01 5.85 6.04
C ILE A 502 19.38 7.20 6.45
N GLY A 503 19.91 7.84 7.49
CA GLY A 503 19.51 9.19 7.88
C GLY A 503 19.68 10.23 6.77
N TRP A 504 20.68 10.05 5.89
CA TRP A 504 20.89 10.90 4.72
C TRP A 504 19.74 10.80 3.71
N TYR A 505 19.25 9.58 3.44
CA TYR A 505 18.10 9.35 2.57
C TYR A 505 16.80 9.92 3.15
N VAL A 506 16.62 9.81 4.47
CA VAL A 506 15.45 10.37 5.15
C VAL A 506 15.46 11.91 5.11
N CYS A 507 16.61 12.54 5.35
CA CYS A 507 16.75 14.00 5.24
C CYS A 507 16.56 14.47 3.79
N ALA A 508 17.10 13.74 2.81
CA ALA A 508 16.87 14.02 1.39
C ALA A 508 15.37 13.98 1.05
N ALA A 509 14.64 12.97 1.52
CA ALA A 509 13.20 12.87 1.32
C ALA A 509 12.43 14.06 1.92
N GLY A 510 12.84 14.54 3.10
CA GLY A 510 12.31 15.78 3.69
C GLY A 510 12.60 17.02 2.82
N ALA A 511 13.79 17.09 2.22
CA ALA A 511 14.14 18.17 1.31
C ALA A 511 13.30 18.16 0.02
N LEU A 512 13.03 16.99 -0.58
CA LEU A 512 12.09 16.90 -1.70
C LEU A 512 10.66 17.27 -1.27
N ALA A 513 10.24 16.92 -0.05
CA ALA A 513 8.92 17.31 0.44
C ALA A 513 8.79 18.85 0.49
N ALA A 514 9.78 19.55 1.05
CA ALA A 514 9.85 21.00 1.04
C ALA A 514 9.96 21.57 -0.38
N GLY A 515 10.80 20.98 -1.23
CA GLY A 515 10.96 21.36 -2.63
C GLY A 515 9.69 21.19 -3.46
N GLY A 516 8.92 20.13 -3.23
CA GLY A 516 7.63 19.87 -3.88
C GLY A 516 6.57 20.89 -3.47
N VAL A 517 6.54 21.30 -2.20
CA VAL A 517 5.66 22.39 -1.72
C VAL A 517 6.04 23.70 -2.40
N LEU A 518 7.33 24.09 -2.39
CA LEU A 518 7.80 25.30 -3.07
C LEU A 518 7.51 25.26 -4.58
N GLY A 519 7.68 24.10 -5.22
CA GLY A 519 7.39 23.91 -6.64
C GLY A 519 5.89 24.03 -6.96
N GLY A 520 5.03 23.52 -6.09
CA GLY A 520 3.59 23.68 -6.18
C GLY A 520 3.15 25.14 -6.02
N LEU A 521 3.76 25.88 -5.08
CA LEU A 521 3.53 27.32 -4.90
C LEU A 521 3.97 28.13 -6.12
N LEU A 522 5.14 27.80 -6.69
CA LEU A 522 5.64 28.43 -7.93
C LEU A 522 4.71 28.15 -9.12
N ALA A 523 4.21 26.91 -9.25
CA ALA A 523 3.26 26.55 -10.30
C ALA A 523 1.92 27.27 -10.12
N ALA A 524 1.45 27.44 -8.88
CA ALA A 524 0.28 28.22 -8.51
C ALA A 524 0.50 29.74 -8.59
N GLN A 525 1.71 30.18 -8.98
CA GLN A 525 2.10 31.59 -9.06
C GLN A 525 1.90 32.38 -7.75
N VAL A 526 2.10 31.71 -6.62
CA VAL A 526 1.99 32.33 -5.29
C VAL A 526 3.20 33.23 -5.04
N GLY A 527 2.95 34.53 -4.88
CA GLY A 527 3.97 35.56 -4.70
C GLY A 527 4.44 36.14 -6.04
N HIS A 528 4.59 37.47 -6.09
CA HIS A 528 4.97 38.22 -7.30
C HIS A 528 6.34 38.90 -7.14
N GLY A 529 6.95 39.27 -8.27
CA GLY A 529 8.22 39.99 -8.33
C GLY A 529 9.34 39.28 -7.56
N GLU A 530 9.98 39.99 -6.64
CA GLU A 530 11.12 39.48 -5.88
C GLU A 530 10.79 38.24 -5.02
N THR A 531 9.56 38.14 -4.52
CA THR A 531 9.12 36.98 -3.71
C THR A 531 9.12 35.69 -4.55
N HIS A 532 8.71 35.78 -5.81
CA HIS A 532 8.74 34.65 -6.73
C HIS A 532 10.16 34.16 -6.98
N GLU A 533 11.11 35.08 -7.20
CA GLU A 533 12.52 34.75 -7.44
C GLU A 533 13.20 34.13 -6.21
N ARG A 534 12.87 34.62 -5.00
CA ARG A 534 13.34 34.03 -3.74
C ARG A 534 12.82 32.60 -3.57
N LEU A 535 11.53 32.36 -3.87
CA LEU A 535 10.94 31.01 -3.85
C LEU A 535 11.56 30.09 -4.90
N HIS A 536 11.87 30.62 -6.09
CA HIS A 536 12.55 29.89 -7.16
C HIS A 536 13.97 29.49 -6.75
N ALA A 537 14.74 30.40 -6.16
CA ALA A 537 16.07 30.11 -5.62
C ALA A 537 16.01 29.05 -4.50
N ALA A 538 15.07 29.20 -3.57
CA ALA A 538 14.85 28.25 -2.48
C ALA A 538 14.44 26.86 -2.99
N HIS A 539 13.54 26.79 -3.99
CA HIS A 539 13.14 25.55 -4.65
C HIS A 539 14.33 24.86 -5.33
N ALA A 540 15.18 25.62 -6.04
CA ALA A 540 16.37 25.09 -6.68
C ALA A 540 17.35 24.53 -5.64
N GLN A 541 17.70 25.29 -4.59
CA GLN A 541 18.65 24.86 -3.58
C GLN A 541 18.17 23.64 -2.80
N VAL A 542 16.92 23.62 -2.33
CA VAL A 542 16.41 22.50 -1.52
C VAL A 542 16.35 21.19 -2.32
N ASN A 543 16.13 21.25 -3.64
CA ASN A 543 16.12 20.04 -4.48
C ASN A 543 17.52 19.61 -4.92
N LEU A 544 18.37 20.55 -5.35
CA LEU A 544 19.72 20.23 -5.84
C LEU A 544 20.66 19.83 -4.71
N LEU A 545 20.71 20.61 -3.62
CA LEU A 545 21.56 20.33 -2.46
C LEU A 545 20.89 19.35 -1.49
N GLY A 546 19.57 19.43 -1.32
CA GLY A 546 18.84 18.54 -0.42
C GLY A 546 18.50 17.19 -1.04
N TRP A 547 17.49 17.13 -1.91
CA TRP A 547 17.01 15.85 -2.46
C TRP A 547 18.13 15.08 -3.16
N ILE A 548 18.88 15.73 -4.04
CA ILE A 548 19.94 15.08 -4.82
C ILE A 548 21.25 15.05 -4.02
N GLY A 549 21.72 16.20 -3.53
CA GLY A 549 22.99 16.31 -2.80
C GLY A 549 23.08 15.38 -1.58
N LEU A 550 22.11 15.41 -0.66
CA LEU A 550 22.12 14.52 0.52
C LEU A 550 22.04 13.04 0.13
N THR A 551 21.25 12.69 -0.90
CA THR A 551 21.15 11.32 -1.40
C THR A 551 22.50 10.83 -1.95
N VAL A 552 23.16 11.65 -2.76
CA VAL A 552 24.44 11.31 -3.37
C VAL A 552 25.52 11.22 -2.31
N LEU A 553 25.65 12.20 -1.42
CA LEU A 553 26.63 12.19 -0.32
C LEU A 553 26.45 10.95 0.58
N GLY A 554 25.21 10.64 0.97
CA GLY A 554 24.88 9.44 1.73
C GLY A 554 25.27 8.15 1.00
N THR A 555 25.02 8.08 -0.30
CA THR A 555 25.35 6.91 -1.13
C THR A 555 26.85 6.76 -1.33
N LEU A 556 27.58 7.86 -1.56
CA LEU A 556 29.02 7.85 -1.85
C LEU A 556 29.84 7.23 -0.72
N PHE A 557 29.44 7.39 0.55
CA PHE A 557 30.10 6.73 1.68
C PHE A 557 30.19 5.20 1.53
N THR A 558 29.27 4.60 0.78
CA THR A 558 29.21 3.15 0.55
C THR A 558 29.58 2.75 -0.88
N LEU A 559 29.11 3.50 -1.87
CA LEU A 559 29.29 3.17 -3.28
C LEU A 559 30.72 3.39 -3.74
N TRP A 560 31.38 4.47 -3.30
CA TRP A 560 32.73 4.79 -3.74
C TRP A 560 33.79 3.76 -3.29
N PRO A 561 33.86 3.36 -2.00
CA PRO A 561 34.74 2.27 -1.58
C PRO A 561 34.41 0.94 -2.28
N THR A 562 33.13 0.68 -2.57
CA THR A 562 32.68 -0.53 -3.26
C THR A 562 33.19 -0.57 -4.71
N VAL A 563 33.06 0.53 -5.46
CA VAL A 563 33.55 0.65 -6.85
C VAL A 563 35.07 0.54 -6.89
N LEU A 564 35.78 1.18 -5.94
CA LEU A 564 37.24 1.07 -5.81
C LEU A 564 37.71 -0.28 -5.26
N ARG A 565 36.79 -1.12 -4.75
CA ARG A 565 37.08 -2.39 -4.07
C ARG A 565 38.02 -2.22 -2.88
N THR A 566 37.74 -1.22 -2.05
CA THR A 566 38.44 -0.94 -0.79
C THR A 566 37.50 -1.18 0.40
N ARG A 567 38.05 -1.53 1.57
CA ARG A 567 37.24 -1.70 2.79
C ARG A 567 36.83 -0.32 3.32
N MET A 568 35.58 -0.17 3.75
CA MET A 568 35.11 1.04 4.43
C MET A 568 35.85 1.21 5.78
N SER A 569 36.35 2.41 6.05
CA SER A 569 37.11 2.71 7.28
C SER A 569 36.20 3.18 8.42
N GLU A 570 36.68 3.07 9.65
CA GLU A 570 35.99 3.57 10.84
C GLU A 570 35.81 5.11 10.83
N ARG A 571 36.70 5.82 10.12
CA ARG A 571 36.61 7.27 9.90
C ARG A 571 35.42 7.65 9.01
N THR A 572 35.03 6.82 8.04
CA THR A 572 33.82 7.01 7.21
C THR A 572 32.56 7.11 8.08
N ARG A 573 32.46 6.27 9.12
CA ARG A 573 31.33 6.29 10.06
C ARG A 573 31.28 7.59 10.87
N ARG A 574 32.42 8.03 11.42
CA ARG A 574 32.48 9.28 12.20
C ARG A 574 32.15 10.49 11.33
N ALA A 575 32.74 10.57 10.14
CA ALA A 575 32.46 11.63 9.16
C ALA A 575 30.98 11.67 8.78
N SER A 576 30.37 10.52 8.48
CA SER A 576 28.94 10.46 8.12
C SER A 576 28.01 10.88 9.27
N ARG A 577 28.30 10.48 10.52
CA ARG A 577 27.49 10.87 11.70
C ARG A 577 27.64 12.35 12.05
N ALA A 578 28.83 12.91 11.92
CA ALA A 578 29.09 14.33 12.22
C ALA A 578 28.60 15.26 11.10
N GLY A 579 28.76 14.84 9.84
CA GLY A 579 28.41 15.64 8.67
C GLY A 579 26.91 15.80 8.45
N LEU A 580 26.10 14.76 8.69
CA LEU A 580 24.65 14.80 8.42
C LEU A 580 23.92 15.97 9.11
N PRO A 581 24.02 16.15 10.45
CA PRO A 581 23.31 17.25 11.10
C PRO A 581 23.79 18.61 10.60
N LEU A 582 25.08 18.76 10.30
CA LEU A 582 25.66 20.01 9.80
C LEU A 582 25.15 20.35 8.39
N VAL A 583 25.15 19.38 7.47
CA VAL A 583 24.64 19.56 6.09
C VAL A 583 23.13 19.78 6.09
N ALA A 584 22.36 19.02 6.87
CA ALA A 584 20.92 19.14 6.93
C ALA A 584 20.47 20.46 7.58
N ALA A 585 21.08 20.87 8.69
CA ALA A 585 20.78 22.15 9.35
C ALA A 585 21.24 23.33 8.49
N GLY A 586 22.45 23.24 7.90
CA GLY A 586 22.95 24.25 6.97
C GLY A 586 22.01 24.48 5.78
N LEU A 587 21.51 23.40 5.17
CA LEU A 587 20.51 23.49 4.11
C LEU A 587 19.21 24.15 4.58
N ALA A 588 18.69 23.76 5.74
CA ALA A 588 17.46 24.33 6.28
C ALA A 588 17.59 25.84 6.53
N VAL A 589 18.73 26.26 7.09
CA VAL A 589 19.06 27.68 7.32
C VAL A 589 19.24 28.42 6.00
N ALA A 590 19.90 27.81 5.01
CA ALA A 590 20.09 28.40 3.68
C ALA A 590 18.74 28.69 2.99
N VAL A 591 17.86 27.68 2.96
CA VAL A 591 16.53 27.77 2.36
C VAL A 591 15.64 28.76 3.10
N ALA A 592 15.62 28.72 4.43
CA ALA A 592 14.86 29.68 5.25
C ALA A 592 15.33 31.12 5.02
N GLY A 593 16.65 31.33 4.95
CA GLY A 593 17.26 32.62 4.63
C GLY A 593 16.83 33.14 3.25
N LEU A 594 16.82 32.29 2.22
CA LEU A 594 16.37 32.68 0.88
C LEU A 594 14.88 33.03 0.86
N VAL A 595 14.02 32.20 1.45
CA VAL A 595 12.57 32.46 1.52
C VAL A 595 12.28 33.77 2.27
N ALA A 596 13.00 34.04 3.36
CA ALA A 596 12.86 35.28 4.13
C ALA A 596 13.51 36.51 3.47
N GLY A 597 14.30 36.33 2.39
CA GLY A 597 15.10 37.39 1.79
C GLY A 597 16.35 37.79 2.60
N TRP A 598 16.70 37.01 3.64
CA TRP A 598 17.83 37.25 4.52
C TRP A 598 19.11 36.61 3.98
N ARG A 599 19.74 37.31 3.02
CA ARG A 599 20.96 36.87 2.32
C ARG A 599 22.08 36.36 3.24
N TRP A 600 22.37 37.05 4.34
CA TRP A 600 23.47 36.67 5.23
C TRP A 600 23.17 35.40 6.04
N ILE A 601 21.91 35.15 6.37
CA ILE A 601 21.47 33.89 6.97
C ILE A 601 21.54 32.78 5.93
N ALA A 602 21.13 33.06 4.68
CA ALA A 602 21.27 32.12 3.58
C ALA A 602 22.74 31.71 3.37
N LEU A 603 23.65 32.68 3.37
CA LEU A 603 25.10 32.47 3.25
C LEU A 603 25.65 31.65 4.42
N ALA A 604 25.31 31.98 5.67
CA ALA A 604 25.74 31.21 6.83
C ALA A 604 25.28 29.75 6.76
N GLY A 605 24.04 29.50 6.34
CA GLY A 605 23.54 28.15 6.09
C GLY A 605 24.32 27.42 5.01
N LEU A 606 24.64 28.08 3.89
CA LEU A 606 25.39 27.50 2.78
C LEU A 606 26.86 27.24 3.14
N VAL A 607 27.49 28.10 3.96
CA VAL A 607 28.84 27.87 4.51
C VAL A 607 28.85 26.66 5.44
N ALA A 608 27.84 26.52 6.30
CA ALA A 608 27.68 25.34 7.15
C ALA A 608 27.47 24.07 6.30
N TYR A 609 26.67 24.16 5.24
CA TYR A 609 26.49 23.08 4.27
C TYR A 609 27.83 22.66 3.64
N ALA A 610 28.61 23.60 3.13
CA ALA A 610 29.92 23.35 2.54
C ALA A 610 30.94 22.79 3.53
N ALA A 611 30.97 23.30 4.76
CA ALA A 611 31.81 22.71 5.81
C ALA A 611 31.44 21.24 6.07
N GLY A 612 30.13 20.92 6.04
CA GLY A 612 29.64 19.56 6.16
C GLY A 612 30.03 18.65 4.98
N THR A 613 30.00 19.12 3.74
CA THR A 613 30.41 18.32 2.55
C THR A 613 31.91 18.03 2.58
N LEU A 614 32.75 18.98 3.01
CA LEU A 614 34.18 18.76 3.19
C LEU A 614 34.50 17.60 4.13
N THR A 615 33.69 17.38 5.19
CA THR A 615 33.87 16.22 6.08
C THR A 615 33.65 14.89 5.36
N ALA A 616 32.78 14.86 4.35
CA ALA A 616 32.52 13.68 3.53
C ALA A 616 33.65 13.39 2.52
N LEU A 617 34.40 14.41 2.09
CA LEU A 617 35.51 14.26 1.15
C LEU A 617 36.72 13.53 1.75
N VAL A 618 37.01 13.74 3.03
CA VAL A 618 38.17 13.14 3.72
C VAL A 618 38.21 11.60 3.59
N PRO A 619 37.16 10.84 3.94
CA PRO A 619 37.16 9.39 3.76
C PRO A 619 37.14 8.95 2.29
N LEU A 620 36.57 9.75 1.37
CA LEU A 620 36.56 9.45 -0.06
C LEU A 620 37.96 9.58 -0.69
N ALA A 621 38.69 10.62 -0.30
CA ALA A 621 40.09 10.85 -0.70
C ALA A 621 41.01 9.75 -0.15
N GLU A 622 40.80 9.33 1.10
CA GLU A 622 41.56 8.22 1.70
C GLU A 622 41.33 6.90 0.93
N ALA A 623 40.08 6.59 0.57
CA ALA A 623 39.77 5.41 -0.24
C ALA A 623 40.46 5.46 -1.62
N ALA A 624 40.48 6.62 -2.28
CA ALA A 624 41.16 6.83 -3.56
C ALA A 624 42.69 6.72 -3.45
N ARG A 625 43.28 7.15 -2.32
CA ARG A 625 44.72 7.00 -2.05
C ARG A 625 45.11 5.53 -1.83
N ARG A 626 44.25 4.74 -1.16
CA ARG A 626 44.46 3.30 -0.94
C ARG A 626 44.40 2.49 -2.24
N ARG A 627 43.51 2.86 -3.17
CA ARG A 627 43.44 2.26 -4.50
C ARG A 627 42.99 3.27 -5.53
N ARG A 628 43.86 3.55 -6.50
CA ARG A 628 43.60 4.53 -7.55
C ARG A 628 42.37 4.14 -8.39
N PRO A 629 41.53 5.13 -8.80
CA PRO A 629 40.44 4.92 -9.75
C PRO A 629 40.94 4.26 -11.05
N HIS A 630 40.33 3.15 -11.45
CA HIS A 630 40.75 2.36 -12.62
C HIS A 630 39.58 1.92 -13.51
N THR A 631 38.34 2.30 -13.17
CA THR A 631 37.13 2.00 -13.94
C THR A 631 36.42 3.28 -14.32
N GLY A 632 35.62 3.26 -15.39
CA GLY A 632 34.84 4.43 -15.80
C GLY A 632 33.86 4.89 -14.72
N ALA A 633 33.25 3.93 -14.00
CA ALA A 633 32.41 4.22 -12.84
C ALA A 633 33.15 5.03 -11.76
N ALA A 634 34.40 4.66 -11.44
CA ALA A 634 35.21 5.39 -10.47
C ALA A 634 35.60 6.77 -10.99
N TRP A 635 36.01 6.91 -12.24
CA TRP A 635 36.38 8.24 -12.74
C TRP A 635 35.19 9.20 -12.84
N MET A 636 34.02 8.73 -13.26
CA MET A 636 32.80 9.55 -13.35
C MET A 636 32.28 9.98 -11.97
N LEU A 637 32.23 9.06 -11.00
CA LEU A 637 31.83 9.40 -9.63
C LEU A 637 32.85 10.37 -8.98
N GLY A 638 34.15 10.21 -9.22
CA GLY A 638 35.18 11.11 -8.71
C GLY A 638 35.10 12.52 -9.30
N ALA A 639 34.97 12.62 -10.62
CA ALA A 639 34.80 13.89 -11.32
C ALA A 639 33.50 14.60 -10.90
N SER A 640 32.42 13.85 -10.65
CA SER A 640 31.17 14.43 -10.18
C SER A 640 31.29 15.14 -8.83
N VAL A 641 32.09 14.59 -7.91
CA VAL A 641 32.34 15.21 -6.59
C VAL A 641 33.12 16.52 -6.75
N VAL A 642 34.09 16.57 -7.66
CA VAL A 642 34.84 17.80 -7.95
C VAL A 642 33.92 18.88 -8.51
N TRP A 643 33.08 18.54 -9.50
CA TRP A 643 32.11 19.49 -10.06
C TRP A 643 31.07 19.96 -9.05
N PHE A 644 30.65 19.10 -8.13
CA PHE A 644 29.75 19.46 -7.04
C PHE A 644 30.36 20.53 -6.12
N GLU A 645 31.62 20.38 -5.73
CA GLU A 645 32.32 21.37 -4.90
C GLU A 645 32.54 22.69 -5.66
N ILE A 646 32.88 22.63 -6.96
CA ILE A 646 32.98 23.84 -7.80
C ILE A 646 31.63 24.57 -7.88
N ALA A 647 30.53 23.83 -8.08
CA ALA A 647 29.19 24.40 -8.10
C ALA A 647 28.80 25.01 -6.75
N LEU A 648 29.18 24.37 -5.63
CA LEU A 648 28.92 24.85 -4.29
C LEU A 648 29.70 26.14 -3.97
N VAL A 649 30.95 26.24 -4.41
CA VAL A 649 31.75 27.47 -4.31
C VAL A 649 31.13 28.58 -5.16
N ALA A 650 30.66 28.26 -6.37
CA ALA A 650 29.97 29.25 -7.20
C ALA A 650 28.67 29.76 -6.56
N ASP A 651 27.87 28.87 -5.96
CA ASP A 651 26.65 29.22 -5.22
C ASP A 651 26.99 30.10 -3.99
N LEU A 652 28.03 29.76 -3.24
CA LEU A 652 28.54 30.59 -2.14
C LEU A 652 28.91 32.00 -2.60
N VAL A 653 29.64 32.13 -3.71
CA VAL A 653 30.00 33.43 -4.28
C VAL A 653 28.76 34.20 -4.73
N ILE A 654 27.80 33.53 -5.37
CA ILE A 654 26.55 34.17 -5.82
C ILE A 654 25.73 34.67 -4.64
N VAL A 655 25.48 33.83 -3.63
CA VAL A 655 24.72 34.24 -2.42
C VAL A 655 25.47 35.31 -1.63
N ALA A 656 26.80 35.29 -1.63
CA ALA A 656 27.60 36.34 -0.98
C ALA A 656 27.57 37.68 -1.72
N THR A 657 27.38 37.70 -3.05
CA THR A 657 27.49 38.90 -3.88
C THR A 657 26.17 39.44 -4.41
N ARG A 658 25.11 38.62 -4.44
CA ARG A 658 23.81 38.97 -5.04
C ARG A 658 22.69 39.04 -4.00
N PRO A 659 21.74 39.99 -4.12
CA PRO A 659 20.51 40.00 -3.33
C PRO A 659 19.73 38.68 -3.49
N ALA A 660 18.96 38.29 -2.48
CA ALA A 660 18.24 37.00 -2.46
C ALA A 660 17.30 36.81 -3.68
N GLY A 661 16.67 37.88 -4.18
CA GLY A 661 15.84 37.86 -5.39
C GLY A 661 16.60 37.76 -6.71
N GLU A 662 17.93 37.89 -6.73
CA GLU A 662 18.75 37.75 -7.95
C GLU A 662 19.47 36.40 -8.03
N VAL A 663 19.49 35.63 -6.93
CA VAL A 663 20.26 34.37 -6.83
C VAL A 663 19.84 33.36 -7.91
N ALA A 664 18.53 33.17 -8.13
CA ALA A 664 18.04 32.21 -9.13
C ALA A 664 18.51 32.54 -10.55
N ALA A 665 18.44 33.83 -10.93
CA ALA A 665 18.88 34.31 -12.23
C ALA A 665 20.41 34.17 -12.41
N ALA A 666 21.18 34.43 -11.35
CA ALA A 666 22.63 34.28 -11.35
C ALA A 666 23.10 32.81 -11.43
N LEU A 667 22.32 31.87 -10.87
CA LEU A 667 22.61 30.43 -10.93
C LEU A 667 22.25 29.79 -12.28
N ALA A 668 21.26 30.33 -13.00
CA ALA A 668 20.77 29.79 -14.26
C ALA A 668 21.87 29.45 -15.30
N PRO A 669 22.85 30.33 -15.61
CA PRO A 669 23.92 30.00 -16.57
C PRO A 669 24.88 28.91 -16.05
N LEU A 670 24.98 28.71 -14.74
CA LEU A 670 25.87 27.72 -14.12
C LEU A 670 25.21 26.35 -13.92
N LEU A 671 23.93 26.18 -14.27
CA LEU A 671 23.22 24.91 -14.20
C LEU A 671 23.98 23.73 -14.83
N PRO A 672 24.73 23.86 -15.95
CA PRO A 672 25.50 22.74 -16.50
C PRO A 672 26.55 22.15 -15.53
N LEU A 673 27.12 22.95 -14.61
CA LEU A 673 28.04 22.44 -13.58
C LEU A 673 27.35 21.39 -12.71
N VAL A 674 26.10 21.67 -12.32
CA VAL A 674 25.31 20.78 -11.46
C VAL A 674 24.67 19.65 -12.27
N LEU A 675 23.99 19.96 -13.37
CA LEU A 675 23.23 18.97 -14.14
C LEU A 675 24.13 17.97 -14.86
N VAL A 676 25.16 18.46 -15.55
CA VAL A 676 26.07 17.62 -16.34
C VAL A 676 27.29 17.23 -15.52
N GLY A 677 27.96 18.20 -14.89
CA GLY A 677 29.20 17.98 -14.14
C GLY A 677 29.00 17.06 -12.94
N PHE A 678 27.93 17.28 -12.17
CA PHE A 678 27.60 16.47 -10.99
C PHE A 678 26.58 15.37 -11.29
N ILE A 679 25.31 15.71 -11.56
CA ILE A 679 24.18 14.77 -11.48
C ILE A 679 24.23 13.70 -12.58
N ALA A 680 24.46 14.09 -13.84
CA ALA A 680 24.57 13.14 -14.95
C ALA A 680 25.76 12.20 -14.76
N GLN A 681 26.91 12.71 -14.32
CA GLN A 681 28.09 11.88 -14.05
C GLN A 681 27.87 10.91 -12.89
N VAL A 682 27.18 11.32 -11.81
CA VAL A 682 26.77 10.39 -10.74
C VAL A 682 25.86 9.30 -11.26
N LEU A 683 24.85 9.65 -12.05
CA LEU A 683 23.87 8.69 -12.56
C LEU A 683 24.52 7.70 -13.53
N LEU A 684 25.32 8.17 -14.49
CA LEU A 684 26.04 7.30 -15.43
C LEU A 684 27.09 6.45 -14.71
N GLY A 685 27.88 7.06 -13.82
CA GLY A 685 28.92 6.37 -13.04
C GLY A 685 28.36 5.30 -12.11
N SER A 686 27.23 5.57 -11.44
CA SER A 686 26.56 4.59 -10.60
C SER A 686 25.95 3.45 -11.42
N LEU A 687 25.29 3.73 -12.55
CA LEU A 687 24.69 2.70 -13.41
C LEU A 687 25.76 1.83 -14.11
N LEU A 688 26.93 2.37 -14.47
CA LEU A 688 28.07 1.58 -14.97
C LEU A 688 28.44 0.43 -14.02
N HIS A 689 28.35 0.67 -12.70
CA HIS A 689 28.66 -0.32 -11.68
C HIS A 689 27.46 -1.17 -11.26
N LEU A 690 26.31 -0.54 -11.04
CA LEU A 690 25.14 -1.16 -10.43
C LEU A 690 24.31 -1.97 -11.43
N LEU A 691 24.24 -1.56 -12.70
CA LEU A 691 23.44 -2.24 -13.72
C LEU A 691 23.94 -3.68 -13.96
N PRO A 692 25.24 -3.96 -14.14
CA PRO A 692 25.74 -5.34 -14.22
C PRO A 692 25.41 -6.20 -13.00
N ALA A 693 25.40 -5.60 -11.80
CA ALA A 693 25.14 -6.32 -10.55
C ALA A 693 23.69 -6.85 -10.48
N VAL A 694 22.72 -6.11 -11.02
CA VAL A 694 21.30 -6.49 -11.02
C VAL A 694 20.88 -7.36 -12.19
N LEU A 695 21.66 -7.43 -13.27
CA LEU A 695 21.39 -8.33 -14.41
C LEU A 695 21.63 -9.83 -14.08
N GLY A 696 22.31 -10.12 -12.97
CA GLY A 696 22.50 -11.48 -12.46
C GLY A 696 23.38 -12.37 -13.36
N GLY A 697 23.38 -13.68 -13.10
CA GLY A 697 24.08 -14.66 -13.96
C GLY A 697 25.51 -15.03 -13.55
N GLY A 698 25.91 -14.74 -12.31
CA GLY A 698 27.21 -15.13 -11.75
C GLY A 698 28.37 -14.20 -12.14
N PRO A 699 29.60 -14.45 -11.61
CA PRO A 699 30.74 -13.56 -11.76
C PRO A 699 31.21 -13.35 -13.21
N ALA A 700 31.06 -14.36 -14.08
CA ALA A 700 31.45 -14.28 -15.48
C ALA A 700 30.56 -13.32 -16.27
N ARG A 701 29.23 -13.46 -16.16
CA ARG A 701 28.27 -12.55 -16.82
C ARG A 701 28.32 -11.13 -16.26
N PHE A 702 28.62 -10.97 -14.97
CA PHE A 702 28.90 -9.67 -14.39
C PHE A 702 30.09 -8.99 -15.10
N LYS A 703 31.19 -9.71 -15.30
CA LYS A 703 32.38 -9.19 -16.02
C LYS A 703 32.07 -8.85 -17.47
N GLU A 704 31.30 -9.68 -18.17
CA GLU A 704 30.90 -9.43 -19.58
C GLU A 704 30.02 -8.18 -19.71
N ASN A 705 28.99 -8.05 -18.87
CA ASN A 705 28.10 -6.88 -18.89
C ASN A 705 28.83 -5.61 -18.46
N ALA A 706 29.71 -5.70 -17.46
CA ALA A 706 30.56 -4.58 -17.07
C ALA A 706 31.51 -4.17 -18.21
N ALA A 707 32.16 -5.14 -18.88
CA ALA A 707 33.05 -4.85 -20.01
C ALA A 707 32.29 -4.22 -21.20
N LEU A 708 31.04 -4.61 -21.44
CA LEU A 708 30.19 -3.99 -22.46
C LEU A 708 29.90 -2.53 -22.15
N LEU A 709 29.45 -2.22 -20.92
CA LEU A 709 29.12 -0.86 -20.51
C LEU A 709 30.36 0.04 -20.43
N GLU A 710 31.51 -0.51 -20.04
CA GLU A 710 32.79 0.21 -19.98
C GLU A 710 33.32 0.56 -21.40
N ARG A 711 32.79 0.03 -22.50
CA ARG A 711 33.26 0.41 -23.85
C ARG A 711 33.12 1.91 -24.09
N GLY A 712 34.24 2.57 -24.42
CA GLY A 712 34.26 4.01 -24.72
C GLY A 712 34.04 4.92 -23.51
N TRP A 713 34.25 4.43 -22.28
CA TRP A 713 34.03 5.23 -21.06
C TRP A 713 34.92 6.49 -20.99
N THR A 714 36.16 6.42 -21.49
CA THR A 714 37.10 7.55 -21.52
C THR A 714 36.60 8.68 -22.41
N ALA A 715 36.12 8.35 -23.62
CA ALA A 715 35.54 9.31 -24.55
C ALA A 715 34.28 9.96 -23.98
N ARG A 716 33.39 9.19 -23.34
CA ARG A 716 32.20 9.73 -22.67
C ARG A 716 32.56 10.66 -21.51
N LEU A 717 33.52 10.26 -20.68
CA LEU A 717 33.99 11.08 -19.57
C LEU A 717 34.60 12.39 -20.09
N ALA A 718 35.46 12.33 -21.10
CA ALA A 718 36.06 13.52 -21.72
C ALA A 718 34.98 14.44 -22.32
N ALA A 719 34.03 13.90 -23.07
CA ALA A 719 32.94 14.65 -23.67
C ALA A 719 32.07 15.36 -22.63
N LEU A 720 31.73 14.68 -21.51
CA LEU A 720 30.97 15.30 -20.41
C LEU A 720 31.78 16.41 -19.72
N ASN A 721 33.06 16.21 -19.44
CA ASN A 721 33.89 17.20 -18.75
C ASN A 721 34.28 18.39 -19.64
N LEU A 722 34.42 18.21 -20.96
CA LEU A 722 34.61 19.29 -21.93
C LEU A 722 33.30 20.04 -22.21
N GLY A 723 32.17 19.33 -22.21
CA GLY A 723 30.85 19.93 -22.42
C GLY A 723 30.44 20.90 -21.29
N VAL A 724 30.77 20.60 -20.03
CA VAL A 724 30.42 21.45 -18.87
C VAL A 724 30.89 22.91 -19.03
N PRO A 725 32.18 23.21 -19.24
CA PRO A 725 32.63 24.60 -19.40
C PRO A 725 32.12 25.26 -20.69
N LEU A 726 31.99 24.50 -21.78
CA LEU A 726 31.42 25.01 -23.04
C LEU A 726 29.94 25.41 -22.91
N LEU A 727 29.22 24.82 -21.98
CA LEU A 727 27.81 25.12 -21.72
C LEU A 727 27.60 26.17 -20.62
N ALA A 728 28.53 26.27 -19.67
CA ALA A 728 28.41 27.15 -18.51
C ALA A 728 29.06 28.53 -18.71
N LEU A 729 30.09 28.62 -19.55
CA LEU A 729 30.78 29.88 -19.85
C LEU A 729 30.10 30.59 -21.02
N PRO A 730 30.15 31.94 -21.05
CA PRO A 730 29.63 32.73 -22.17
C PRO A 730 30.56 32.58 -23.40
N VAL A 731 30.44 31.46 -24.11
CA VAL A 731 31.19 31.17 -25.34
C VAL A 731 30.34 31.43 -26.59
N PRO A 732 30.96 31.70 -27.77
CA PRO A 732 30.25 31.81 -29.03
C PRO A 732 29.31 30.63 -29.32
N THR A 733 28.17 30.89 -29.96
CA THR A 733 27.11 29.90 -30.25
C THR A 733 27.61 28.56 -30.82
N PRO A 734 28.56 28.52 -31.77
CA PRO A 734 29.09 27.25 -32.28
C PRO A 734 29.75 26.38 -31.21
N LEU A 735 30.45 26.99 -30.25
CA LEU A 735 31.10 26.29 -29.14
C LEU A 735 30.06 25.79 -28.11
N GLY A 736 28.98 26.55 -27.89
CA GLY A 736 27.84 26.09 -27.08
C GLY A 736 27.10 24.91 -27.72
N LEU A 737 26.90 24.93 -29.04
CA LEU A 737 26.33 23.81 -29.79
C LEU A 737 27.23 22.57 -29.76
N LEU A 738 28.55 22.75 -29.86
CA LEU A 738 29.53 21.69 -29.66
C LEU A 738 29.44 21.10 -28.25
N GLY A 739 29.29 21.95 -27.22
CA GLY A 739 29.06 21.52 -25.84
C GLY A 739 27.83 20.62 -25.70
N TRP A 740 26.69 21.02 -26.29
CA TRP A 740 25.47 20.19 -26.31
C TRP A 740 25.66 18.89 -27.09
N ALA A 741 26.32 18.94 -28.24
CA ALA A 741 26.61 17.75 -29.05
C ALA A 741 27.45 16.72 -28.29
N LEU A 742 28.49 17.16 -27.58
CA LEU A 742 29.34 16.29 -26.75
C LEU A 742 28.56 15.62 -25.63
N VAL A 743 27.73 16.38 -24.90
CA VAL A 743 26.92 15.87 -23.78
C VAL A 743 25.87 14.88 -24.27
N LEU A 744 25.13 15.22 -25.34
CA LEU A 744 24.09 14.36 -25.90
C LEU A 744 24.68 13.08 -26.51
N ALA A 745 25.80 13.17 -27.21
CA ALA A 745 26.50 12.00 -27.74
C ALA A 745 26.96 11.06 -26.62
N ALA A 746 27.52 11.61 -25.52
CA ALA A 746 27.95 10.81 -24.37
C ALA A 746 26.76 10.09 -23.69
N GLY A 747 25.65 10.79 -23.50
CA GLY A 747 24.41 10.24 -22.94
C GLY A 747 23.78 9.17 -23.82
N ALA A 748 23.60 9.45 -25.11
CA ALA A 748 23.04 8.51 -26.09
C ALA A 748 23.88 7.24 -26.22
N ALA A 749 25.20 7.37 -26.27
CA ALA A 749 26.12 6.23 -26.30
C ALA A 749 25.97 5.33 -25.07
N PHE A 750 25.81 5.91 -23.87
CA PHE A 750 25.55 5.13 -22.66
C PHE A 750 24.20 4.42 -22.71
N ILE A 751 23.12 5.12 -23.08
CA ILE A 751 21.77 4.56 -23.17
C ILE A 751 21.76 3.37 -24.15
N MET A 752 22.40 3.51 -25.31
CA MET A 752 22.51 2.44 -26.30
C MET A 752 23.18 1.19 -25.71
N LEU A 753 24.34 1.34 -25.04
CA LEU A 753 25.03 0.21 -24.41
C LEU A 753 24.21 -0.43 -23.28
N ALA A 754 23.52 0.39 -22.48
CA ALA A 754 22.63 -0.08 -21.43
C ALA A 754 21.45 -0.88 -22.00
N VAL A 755 20.80 -0.38 -23.06
CA VAL A 755 19.73 -1.11 -23.76
C VAL A 755 20.23 -2.43 -24.31
N ILE A 756 21.43 -2.47 -24.93
CA ILE A 756 22.04 -3.72 -25.41
C ILE A 756 22.27 -4.70 -24.26
N ALA A 757 22.76 -4.23 -23.10
CA ALA A 757 22.94 -5.06 -21.92
C ALA A 757 21.62 -5.63 -21.40
N LEU A 758 20.55 -4.82 -21.34
CA LEU A 758 19.22 -5.26 -20.92
C LEU A 758 18.58 -6.24 -21.92
N THR A 759 18.70 -6.00 -23.23
CA THR A 759 18.12 -6.89 -24.26
C THR A 759 18.83 -8.23 -24.29
N ARG A 760 20.16 -8.27 -24.15
CA ARG A 760 20.93 -9.52 -23.98
C ARG A 760 20.49 -10.30 -22.74
N ALA A 761 20.29 -9.61 -21.62
CA ALA A 761 19.83 -10.25 -20.40
C ALA A 761 18.40 -10.82 -20.54
N ARG A 762 17.49 -10.08 -21.19
CA ARG A 762 16.12 -10.54 -21.48
C ARG A 762 16.09 -11.71 -22.47
N ALA A 763 16.90 -11.65 -23.53
CA ALA A 763 17.00 -12.74 -24.50
C ALA A 763 17.55 -14.03 -23.85
N ALA A 764 18.53 -13.90 -22.93
CA ALA A 764 19.02 -15.03 -22.15
C ALA A 764 17.99 -15.57 -21.14
N GLU A 765 17.13 -14.72 -20.60
CA GLU A 765 16.02 -15.13 -19.72
C GLU A 765 14.89 -15.82 -20.51
N ALA A 766 14.59 -15.33 -21.72
CA ALA A 766 13.64 -15.93 -22.66
C ALA A 766 14.13 -17.28 -23.22
N ALA A 767 15.41 -17.39 -23.57
CA ALA A 767 16.02 -18.66 -24.00
C ALA A 767 16.00 -19.72 -22.88
N LYS A 768 16.21 -19.32 -21.62
CA LYS A 768 16.05 -20.22 -20.46
C LYS A 768 14.59 -20.63 -20.20
N ALA A 769 13.63 -19.78 -20.54
CA ALA A 769 12.20 -20.12 -20.47
C ALA A 769 11.79 -21.08 -21.61
N GLY A 770 12.32 -20.89 -22.82
CA GLY A 770 12.04 -21.76 -23.98
C GLY A 770 12.68 -23.16 -23.89
N VAL A 771 13.86 -23.29 -23.29
CA VAL A 771 14.49 -24.61 -23.04
C VAL A 771 13.75 -25.42 -21.96
N ALA A 772 13.02 -24.75 -21.05
CA ALA A 772 12.16 -25.43 -20.06
C ALA A 772 10.82 -25.92 -20.67
N GLU A 773 10.42 -25.40 -21.83
CA GLU A 773 9.20 -25.78 -22.55
C GLU A 773 9.45 -26.88 -23.61
N GLY A 774 10.67 -26.94 -24.18
CA GLY A 774 11.08 -27.97 -25.14
C GLY A 774 11.48 -29.33 -24.54
N ALA A 775 11.75 -29.41 -23.23
CA ALA A 775 12.20 -30.64 -22.56
C ALA A 775 11.08 -31.65 -22.21
N LYS A 776 9.96 -31.64 -22.97
CA LYS A 776 8.89 -32.66 -22.90
C LYS A 776 8.58 -33.33 -24.24
N ALA A 777 9.40 -33.14 -25.27
CA ALA A 777 9.32 -33.92 -26.50
C ALA A 777 10.73 -34.35 -26.94
N GLY A 778 10.96 -35.67 -26.99
CA GLY A 778 12.15 -36.27 -27.61
C GLY A 778 13.15 -36.87 -26.63
N ALA A 779 12.87 -38.09 -26.15
CA ALA A 779 13.92 -39.02 -25.76
C ALA A 779 14.32 -39.81 -27.01
N ALA A 780 15.58 -39.68 -27.44
CA ALA A 780 16.40 -40.63 -28.21
C ALA A 780 17.32 -39.86 -29.18
N ALA A 781 18.61 -39.80 -28.86
CA ALA A 781 19.70 -40.04 -29.81
C ALA A 781 21.05 -39.97 -29.09
N ASP A 782 21.86 -40.96 -29.39
CA ASP A 782 23.16 -41.31 -28.84
C ASP A 782 24.31 -40.47 -29.47
N ARG A 783 25.46 -40.49 -28.77
CA ARG A 783 26.86 -40.30 -29.21
C ARG A 783 27.63 -38.96 -29.11
N PRO A 784 28.98 -39.05 -28.96
CA PRO A 784 29.85 -37.98 -28.50
C PRO A 784 30.74 -37.36 -29.60
N ALA A 785 31.49 -36.32 -29.19
CA ALA A 785 32.76 -35.80 -29.74
C ALA A 785 32.76 -34.56 -30.67
N ARG A 786 33.63 -33.62 -30.22
CA ARG A 786 34.56 -32.73 -30.93
C ARG A 786 34.08 -31.51 -31.75
N ASP A 787 34.70 -30.39 -31.37
CA ASP A 787 35.29 -29.30 -32.17
C ASP A 787 34.79 -29.09 -33.60
N ARG A 788 34.27 -27.87 -33.84
CA ARG A 788 34.58 -27.13 -35.08
C ARG A 788 34.28 -25.65 -34.94
N GLU A 789 35.32 -24.85 -35.18
CA GLU A 789 35.21 -23.51 -35.75
C GLU A 789 34.23 -23.51 -36.92
N GLY A 790 33.34 -22.53 -36.93
CA GLY A 790 32.37 -22.31 -38.00
C GLY A 790 31.89 -20.87 -38.01
N ARG A 791 32.54 -20.06 -38.85
CA ARG A 791 32.10 -18.72 -39.26
C ARG A 791 30.62 -18.73 -39.62
N GLY A 792 29.83 -17.89 -38.95
CA GLY A 792 28.41 -17.66 -39.25
C GLY A 792 28.07 -16.18 -39.17
N ARG A 793 28.28 -15.47 -40.29
CA ARG A 793 27.70 -14.18 -40.70
C ARG A 793 27.28 -13.22 -39.58
N ALA A 794 28.21 -12.35 -39.20
CA ALA A 794 27.87 -11.05 -38.66
C ALA A 794 27.33 -10.15 -39.79
N TRP A 795 26.02 -9.85 -39.75
CA TRP A 795 25.40 -8.51 -39.88
C TRP A 795 23.87 -8.68 -40.05
N PRO A 796 23.05 -7.97 -39.26
CA PRO A 796 22.81 -6.54 -39.50
C PRO A 796 22.85 -5.69 -38.22
N ALA A 797 24.00 -5.65 -37.54
CA ALA A 797 24.21 -4.82 -36.35
C ALA A 797 25.04 -3.56 -36.61
N VAL A 798 25.51 -3.35 -37.85
CA VAL A 798 26.27 -2.16 -38.24
C VAL A 798 25.52 -1.28 -39.24
N ALA A 799 24.47 -1.79 -39.90
CA ALA A 799 23.60 -0.95 -40.72
C ALA A 799 22.84 0.11 -39.88
N GLY A 800 22.49 -0.20 -38.63
CA GLY A 800 21.82 0.76 -37.73
C GLY A 800 22.75 1.83 -37.12
N VAL A 801 24.03 1.49 -36.92
CA VAL A 801 25.04 2.45 -36.42
C VAL A 801 25.54 3.34 -37.55
N ALA A 802 25.70 2.80 -38.76
CA ALA A 802 25.97 3.58 -39.96
C ALA A 802 24.78 4.51 -40.31
N ALA A 803 23.53 4.04 -40.21
CA ALA A 803 22.34 4.86 -40.42
C ALA A 803 22.17 5.96 -39.37
N GLY A 804 22.48 5.70 -38.09
CA GLY A 804 22.47 6.72 -37.03
C GLY A 804 23.56 7.78 -37.20
N CYS A 805 24.77 7.37 -37.60
CA CYS A 805 25.85 8.29 -37.93
C CYS A 805 25.59 9.06 -39.25
N LEU A 806 24.96 8.43 -40.26
CA LEU A 806 24.54 9.07 -41.52
C LEU A 806 23.34 9.99 -41.34
N LEU A 807 22.40 9.70 -40.42
CA LEU A 807 21.28 10.60 -40.08
C LEU A 807 21.75 11.79 -39.23
N THR A 808 22.75 11.59 -38.37
CA THR A 808 23.38 12.68 -37.60
C THR A 808 24.26 13.53 -38.51
N ALA A 809 24.99 12.93 -39.45
CA ALA A 809 25.74 13.64 -40.49
C ALA A 809 24.82 14.31 -41.52
N ALA A 810 23.67 13.72 -41.87
CA ALA A 810 22.67 14.32 -42.75
C ALA A 810 21.89 15.45 -42.06
N ALA A 811 21.62 15.38 -40.75
CA ALA A 811 21.05 16.48 -39.97
C ALA A 811 22.04 17.63 -39.80
N VAL A 812 23.34 17.32 -39.66
CA VAL A 812 24.43 18.32 -39.67
C VAL A 812 24.62 18.91 -41.06
N VAL A 813 24.61 18.11 -42.13
CA VAL A 813 24.70 18.60 -43.51
C VAL A 813 23.47 19.44 -43.85
N VAL A 814 22.24 19.01 -43.58
CA VAL A 814 21.00 19.80 -43.80
C VAL A 814 20.95 21.08 -42.95
N ALA A 815 21.51 21.08 -41.73
CA ALA A 815 21.64 22.29 -40.92
C ALA A 815 22.80 23.21 -41.34
N THR A 816 23.78 22.70 -42.10
CA THR A 816 24.93 23.46 -42.64
C THR A 816 24.86 23.77 -44.14
N THR A 817 23.91 23.18 -44.88
CA THR A 817 23.67 23.39 -46.31
C THR A 817 22.25 23.83 -46.64
N GLY A 818 21.43 24.13 -45.63
CA GLY A 818 20.16 24.85 -45.79
C GLY A 818 20.41 26.27 -46.27
N GLY A 819 20.61 26.40 -47.58
CA GLY A 819 20.68 27.67 -48.28
C GLY A 819 19.46 28.53 -47.98
N ALA A 820 19.70 29.84 -47.94
CA ALA A 820 18.66 30.84 -47.97
C ALA A 820 17.70 30.52 -49.13
N GLY A 821 16.48 30.09 -48.80
CA GLY A 821 15.36 30.13 -49.75
C GLY A 821 15.14 31.57 -50.21
N PRO A 822 14.57 31.78 -51.40
CA PRO A 822 14.52 33.08 -52.05
C PRO A 822 13.84 34.10 -51.13
N GLN A 823 14.61 35.07 -50.65
CA GLN A 823 14.07 36.25 -49.99
C GLN A 823 13.33 37.05 -51.05
N THR A 824 12.00 37.10 -50.95
CA THR A 824 11.23 38.19 -51.51
C THR A 824 11.71 39.47 -50.82
N ARG A 825 12.57 40.24 -51.50
CA ARG A 825 12.92 41.59 -51.06
C ARG A 825 11.64 42.42 -51.13
N VAL A 826 10.99 42.60 -49.98
CA VAL A 826 10.04 43.68 -49.81
C VAL A 826 10.87 44.94 -49.57
N THR A 827 10.83 45.87 -50.53
CA THR A 827 11.51 47.16 -50.44
C THR A 827 10.88 47.96 -49.29
N ALA A 828 11.69 48.51 -48.40
CA ALA A 828 11.18 49.29 -47.27
C ALA A 828 10.38 50.50 -47.77
N THR A 829 9.10 50.58 -47.42
CA THR A 829 8.19 51.68 -47.81
C THR A 829 8.07 52.78 -46.75
N GLY A 830 8.61 52.55 -45.54
CA GLY A 830 8.65 53.50 -44.42
C GLY A 830 9.12 52.88 -43.10
N VAL A 831 9.38 53.69 -42.06
CA VAL A 831 9.71 53.23 -40.69
C VAL A 831 8.61 53.70 -39.74
N GLN A 832 8.09 52.79 -38.90
CA GLN A 832 7.07 53.09 -37.89
C GLN A 832 7.53 52.61 -36.52
N THR A 833 7.45 53.45 -35.50
CA THR A 833 7.76 53.07 -34.11
C THR A 833 6.46 52.88 -33.33
N VAL A 834 6.33 51.78 -32.59
CA VAL A 834 5.15 51.45 -31.78
C VAL A 834 5.58 51.16 -30.35
N GLU A 835 4.93 51.81 -29.39
CA GLU A 835 5.09 51.51 -27.96
C GLU A 835 4.28 50.26 -27.61
N VAL A 836 4.95 49.27 -27.01
CA VAL A 836 4.37 48.01 -26.57
C VAL A 836 4.53 47.90 -25.07
N THR A 837 3.42 47.80 -24.34
CA THR A 837 3.41 47.66 -22.88
C THR A 837 3.05 46.23 -22.50
N LEU A 838 3.88 45.61 -21.66
CA LEU A 838 3.62 44.31 -21.04
C LEU A 838 3.00 44.57 -19.66
N SER A 839 1.71 44.25 -19.49
CA SER A 839 0.97 44.54 -18.24
C SER A 839 -0.24 43.62 -18.06
N GLY A 840 -0.41 43.09 -16.84
CA GLY A 840 -1.61 42.35 -16.44
C GLY A 840 -1.84 41.09 -17.26
N MET A 841 -0.77 40.31 -17.49
CA MET A 841 -0.79 39.11 -18.35
C MET A 841 -1.29 39.37 -19.79
N SER A 842 -1.12 40.59 -20.28
CA SER A 842 -1.46 40.99 -21.64
C SER A 842 -0.35 41.81 -22.30
N ILE A 843 -0.27 41.75 -23.62
CA ILE A 843 0.59 42.60 -24.44
C ILE A 843 -0.31 43.67 -25.07
N ARG A 844 0.01 44.96 -24.86
CA ARG A 844 -0.79 46.09 -25.36
C ARG A 844 0.05 47.00 -26.27
N PRO A 845 -0.40 47.30 -27.50
CA PRO A 845 -1.58 46.75 -28.15
C PRO A 845 -1.41 45.25 -28.49
N SER A 846 -2.50 44.48 -28.44
CA SER A 846 -2.52 43.05 -28.80
C SER A 846 -2.59 42.81 -30.30
N VAL A 847 -2.93 43.85 -31.08
CA VAL A 847 -2.88 43.87 -32.54
C VAL A 847 -2.18 45.15 -33.01
N ILE A 848 -1.18 45.05 -33.88
CA ILE A 848 -0.52 46.18 -34.54
C ILE A 848 -0.79 46.09 -36.03
N GLU A 849 -1.39 47.12 -36.61
CA GLU A 849 -1.59 47.23 -38.05
C GLU A 849 -0.54 48.17 -38.65
N ALA A 850 0.10 47.75 -39.74
CA ALA A 850 1.07 48.57 -40.48
C ALA A 850 1.02 48.25 -41.98
N ALA A 851 1.34 49.21 -42.85
CA ALA A 851 1.33 48.96 -44.29
C ALA A 851 2.37 47.89 -44.69
N ALA A 852 2.04 47.05 -45.67
CA ALA A 852 2.99 46.09 -46.22
C ALA A 852 4.27 46.82 -46.71
N GLY A 853 5.45 46.31 -46.32
CA GLY A 853 6.76 46.90 -46.57
C GLY A 853 7.27 47.87 -45.50
N THR A 854 6.50 48.14 -44.45
CA THR A 854 6.94 49.01 -43.33
C THR A 854 7.95 48.29 -42.44
N VAL A 855 9.03 48.99 -42.05
CA VAL A 855 9.98 48.55 -41.00
C VAL A 855 9.43 48.98 -39.64
N LEU A 856 8.95 48.03 -38.85
CA LEU A 856 8.41 48.29 -37.51
C LEU A 856 9.53 48.28 -36.46
N THR A 857 9.54 49.29 -35.58
CA THR A 857 10.38 49.36 -34.38
C THR A 857 9.49 49.34 -33.15
N LEU A 858 9.53 48.27 -32.37
CA LEU A 858 8.74 48.13 -31.15
C LEU A 858 9.55 48.60 -29.96
N ARG A 859 9.10 49.62 -29.23
CA ARG A 859 9.66 49.97 -27.93
C ARG A 859 8.85 49.24 -26.86
N VAL A 860 9.42 48.17 -26.34
CA VAL A 860 8.74 47.27 -25.41
C VAL A 860 9.07 47.69 -23.99
N THR A 861 8.07 48.05 -23.20
CA THR A 861 8.20 48.44 -21.79
C THR A 861 7.44 47.45 -20.91
N ASN A 862 8.12 46.91 -19.90
CA ASN A 862 7.45 46.10 -18.90
C ASN A 862 6.86 47.00 -17.80
N ALA A 863 5.54 47.10 -17.74
CA ALA A 863 4.81 47.84 -16.69
C ALA A 863 4.22 46.90 -15.63
N ASP A 864 4.56 45.61 -15.67
CA ASP A 864 4.13 44.59 -14.73
C ASP A 864 5.20 44.35 -13.64
N ALA A 865 4.77 43.86 -12.48
CA ALA A 865 5.66 43.44 -11.41
C ALA A 865 6.39 42.13 -11.73
N GLN A 866 5.84 41.31 -12.62
CA GLN A 866 6.51 40.11 -13.15
C GLN A 866 7.46 40.48 -14.29
N ARG A 867 8.56 39.73 -14.43
CA ARG A 867 9.46 39.90 -15.57
C ARG A 867 8.81 39.34 -16.82
N HIS A 868 8.90 40.09 -17.91
CA HIS A 868 8.38 39.69 -19.20
C HIS A 868 9.42 39.92 -20.29
N ASP A 869 9.33 39.14 -21.34
CA ASP A 869 9.99 39.42 -22.61
C ASP A 869 8.93 39.47 -23.72
N LEU A 870 9.37 39.91 -24.89
CA LEU A 870 8.62 39.86 -26.14
C LEU A 870 9.48 39.17 -27.19
N ARG A 871 8.95 38.09 -27.75
CA ARG A 871 9.53 37.35 -28.88
C ARG A 871 8.54 37.34 -30.03
N LEU A 872 9.06 37.51 -31.25
CA LEU A 872 8.30 37.44 -32.49
C LEU A 872 8.53 36.11 -33.20
N ALA A 873 7.55 35.66 -33.99
CA ALA A 873 7.60 34.45 -34.81
C ALA A 873 8.76 34.47 -35.82
N THR A 874 9.15 35.66 -36.25
CA THR A 874 10.27 35.94 -37.18
C THR A 874 11.66 35.78 -36.54
N GLY A 875 11.72 35.59 -35.21
CA GLY A 875 12.93 35.24 -34.48
C GLY A 875 13.54 36.36 -33.63
N GLU A 876 13.16 37.61 -33.85
CA GLU A 876 13.57 38.75 -33.04
C GLU A 876 12.99 38.65 -31.61
N ARG A 877 13.78 39.05 -30.59
CA ARG A 877 13.34 39.08 -29.19
C ARG A 877 13.96 40.23 -28.39
N THR A 878 13.28 40.63 -27.33
CA THR A 878 13.83 41.48 -26.27
C THR A 878 14.59 40.64 -25.21
N PRO A 879 15.52 41.24 -24.45
CA PRO A 879 16.00 40.64 -23.21
C PRO A 879 14.87 40.56 -22.16
N MET A 880 15.05 39.77 -21.11
CA MET A 880 14.06 39.69 -20.03
C MET A 880 13.98 41.04 -19.29
N LEU A 881 12.83 41.71 -19.36
CA LEU A 881 12.62 43.05 -18.81
C LEU A 881 12.07 42.96 -17.38
N GLY A 882 12.74 43.62 -16.43
CA GLY A 882 12.20 43.89 -15.09
C GLY A 882 11.14 44.99 -15.08
N ILE A 883 10.52 45.23 -13.92
CA ILE A 883 9.53 46.31 -13.75
C ILE A 883 10.12 47.66 -14.18
N GLY A 884 9.42 48.36 -15.08
CA GLY A 884 9.82 49.64 -15.64
C GLY A 884 10.97 49.60 -16.67
N GLN A 885 11.52 48.43 -17.00
CA GLN A 885 12.57 48.33 -18.04
C GLN A 885 11.97 48.33 -19.43
N SER A 886 12.65 49.01 -20.36
CA SER A 886 12.30 49.02 -21.78
C SER A 886 13.43 48.48 -22.66
N ALA A 887 13.09 47.82 -23.75
CA ALA A 887 14.01 47.45 -24.83
C ALA A 887 13.37 47.65 -26.20
N THR A 888 14.19 47.97 -27.19
CA THR A 888 13.72 48.22 -28.57
C THR A 888 13.96 47.00 -29.45
N LEU A 889 12.96 46.65 -30.27
CA LEU A 889 12.97 45.52 -31.19
C LEU A 889 12.63 46.00 -32.61
N THR A 890 13.58 45.97 -33.54
CA THR A 890 13.36 46.38 -34.94
C THR A 890 13.16 45.15 -35.83
N LEU A 891 12.04 45.13 -36.55
CA LEU A 891 11.65 44.06 -37.47
C LEU A 891 12.14 44.34 -38.88
N ARG A 892 12.21 43.29 -39.71
CA ARG A 892 12.33 43.43 -41.17
C ARG A 892 11.05 44.01 -41.80
N PRO A 893 11.10 44.53 -43.06
CA PRO A 893 9.91 45.03 -43.76
C PRO A 893 8.75 44.03 -43.73
N LEU A 894 7.58 44.47 -43.25
CA LEU A 894 6.43 43.61 -42.96
C LEU A 894 5.78 43.09 -44.26
N GLY A 895 5.88 41.79 -44.54
CA GLY A 895 5.27 41.16 -45.73
C GLY A 895 4.03 40.31 -45.44
N GLU A 896 3.96 39.71 -44.25
CA GLU A 896 2.89 38.82 -43.81
C GLU A 896 2.56 39.07 -42.32
N ALA A 897 1.50 38.46 -41.81
CA ALA A 897 1.14 38.61 -40.41
C ALA A 897 2.18 37.93 -39.50
N VAL A 898 2.63 38.64 -38.46
CA VAL A 898 3.67 38.18 -37.52
C VAL A 898 3.09 38.06 -36.12
N ASP A 899 3.11 36.86 -35.55
CA ASP A 899 2.70 36.62 -34.17
C ASP A 899 3.83 36.95 -33.17
N GLY A 900 3.48 37.47 -32.01
CA GLY A 900 4.39 37.75 -30.89
C GLY A 900 3.86 37.21 -29.57
N TRP A 901 4.75 36.85 -28.64
CA TRP A 901 4.36 36.33 -27.32
C TRP A 901 5.43 36.53 -26.26
N CYS A 902 5.03 36.39 -25.00
CA CYS A 902 5.95 36.27 -23.87
C CYS A 902 6.42 34.82 -23.69
N THR A 903 7.73 34.60 -23.53
CA THR A 903 8.35 33.26 -23.42
C THR A 903 8.36 32.71 -22.01
N VAL A 904 7.96 33.51 -21.01
CA VAL A 904 7.83 33.09 -19.62
C VAL A 904 6.79 31.95 -19.52
N ALA A 905 7.13 30.91 -18.76
CA ALA A 905 6.32 29.69 -18.68
C ALA A 905 4.89 30.01 -18.21
N GLY A 906 3.89 29.51 -18.95
CA GLY A 906 2.47 29.76 -18.69
C GLY A 906 1.92 31.09 -19.23
N HIS A 907 2.77 32.07 -19.54
CA HIS A 907 2.30 33.42 -19.92
C HIS A 907 1.64 33.44 -21.31
N ARG A 908 2.24 32.75 -22.29
CA ARG A 908 1.62 32.56 -23.62
C ARG A 908 0.26 31.85 -23.51
N ALA A 909 0.14 30.81 -22.67
CA ALA A 909 -1.09 30.07 -22.46
C ALA A 909 -2.16 30.89 -21.72
N ALA A 910 -1.73 31.83 -20.87
CA ALA A 910 -2.57 32.80 -20.19
C ALA A 910 -3.00 33.99 -21.09
N GLY A 911 -2.58 34.02 -22.35
CA GLY A 911 -3.00 35.04 -23.32
C GLY A 911 -2.02 36.20 -23.53
N MET A 912 -0.78 36.12 -23.05
CA MET A 912 0.28 37.08 -23.41
C MET A 912 0.77 36.85 -24.85
N THR A 913 -0.08 37.17 -25.80
CA THR A 913 0.17 37.12 -27.23
C THR A 913 -0.20 38.45 -27.88
N MET A 914 0.43 38.73 -29.01
CA MET A 914 0.10 39.84 -29.88
C MET A 914 0.22 39.40 -31.35
N ARG A 915 -0.39 40.16 -32.25
CA ARG A 915 -0.31 39.91 -33.69
C ARG A 915 -0.04 41.21 -34.44
N ILE A 916 0.86 41.17 -35.42
CA ILE A 916 1.16 42.29 -36.32
C ILE A 916 0.57 41.94 -37.68
N VAL A 917 -0.30 42.79 -38.24
CA VAL A 917 -1.04 42.51 -39.46
C VAL A 917 -0.69 43.56 -40.54
N PRO A 918 -0.23 43.15 -41.74
CA PRO A 918 -0.01 44.08 -42.83
C PRO A 918 -1.33 44.55 -43.46
N THR A 919 -1.54 45.86 -43.57
CA THR A 919 -2.72 46.46 -44.23
C THR A 919 -2.36 46.83 -45.68
N GLY A 920 -3.11 46.33 -46.69
CA GLY A 920 -2.92 46.77 -48.09
C GLY A 920 -3.19 45.79 -49.24
N THR A 921 -4.04 44.77 -49.11
CA THR A 921 -4.50 43.96 -50.26
C THR A 921 -6.03 43.85 -50.32
N THR A 922 -6.64 44.61 -51.24
CA THR A 922 -8.01 44.41 -51.77
C THR A 922 -7.95 43.35 -52.88
N ALA A 923 -8.82 42.34 -53.05
CA ALA A 923 -10.28 42.35 -53.28
C ALA A 923 -10.87 40.90 -53.18
N HIS A 924 -11.95 40.64 -52.41
CA HIS A 924 -13.39 40.41 -52.77
C HIS A 924 -13.82 38.89 -52.85
N PRO A 925 -15.12 38.50 -52.70
CA PRO A 925 -15.62 37.45 -51.80
C PRO A 925 -16.30 36.28 -52.56
N ALA A 926 -16.56 35.15 -51.88
CA ALA A 926 -17.49 34.13 -52.39
C ALA A 926 -18.12 33.31 -51.26
N ASP A 927 -19.42 33.59 -51.07
CA ASP A 927 -20.57 32.74 -50.73
C ASP A 927 -20.57 31.79 -49.49
N PRO A 928 -21.57 31.93 -48.58
CA PRO A 928 -21.89 30.99 -47.52
C PRO A 928 -23.06 30.07 -47.91
N GLY A 929 -22.91 28.75 -47.74
CA GLY A 929 -24.00 27.78 -47.96
C GLY A 929 -23.99 26.61 -46.98
N HIS A 930 -24.90 26.71 -45.99
CA HIS A 930 -25.82 25.71 -45.39
C HIS A 930 -25.34 24.26 -45.13
N THR A 931 -25.58 23.68 -43.94
CA THR A 931 -26.87 23.41 -43.27
C THR A 931 -26.71 23.44 -41.72
N GLY A 932 -27.67 23.73 -40.84
CA GLY A 932 -29.11 24.02 -40.91
C GLY A 932 -29.75 23.72 -39.52
N HIS A 933 -30.32 24.76 -38.90
CA HIS A 933 -31.43 24.87 -37.90
C HIS A 933 -31.46 24.02 -36.60
N SER A 934 -31.48 24.58 -35.38
CA SER A 934 -32.42 25.52 -34.70
C SER A 934 -33.59 24.85 -33.96
N ALA A 935 -33.47 24.85 -32.63
CA ALA A 935 -34.41 25.26 -31.57
C ALA A 935 -35.94 24.97 -31.61
N THR A 936 -36.44 24.59 -30.41
CA THR A 936 -37.78 24.87 -29.78
C THR A 936 -39.03 24.32 -30.48
N GLY A 937 -40.05 23.72 -29.85
CA GLY A 937 -40.52 23.61 -28.47
C GLY A 937 -42.06 23.76 -28.48
N THR A 938 -42.82 22.82 -27.89
CA THR A 938 -44.25 22.83 -27.47
C THR A 938 -44.63 21.34 -27.23
N GLY A 939 -45.49 20.88 -26.32
CA GLY A 939 -46.49 21.46 -25.42
C GLY A 939 -47.65 20.46 -25.33
N GLU A 940 -47.94 19.96 -24.11
CA GLU A 940 -49.19 19.34 -23.60
C GLU A 940 -49.79 18.10 -24.32
N THR A 941 -50.14 16.99 -23.64
CA THR A 941 -51.35 16.79 -22.79
C THR A 941 -51.40 15.31 -22.36
N GLY A 942 -52.06 14.97 -21.24
CA GLY A 942 -52.59 13.60 -21.05
C GLY A 942 -52.49 12.95 -19.66
N MET A 943 -53.30 13.47 -18.71
CA MET A 943 -53.91 12.76 -17.57
C MET A 943 -54.53 11.41 -18.04
N THR A 944 -54.60 10.28 -17.31
CA THR A 944 -55.27 9.93 -16.03
C THR A 944 -55.22 8.39 -15.85
N GLY A 945 -55.39 7.89 -14.62
CA GLY A 945 -56.09 6.63 -14.34
C GLY A 945 -55.38 5.69 -13.35
N THR A 946 -55.65 5.77 -12.03
CA THR A 946 -56.63 4.98 -11.24
C THR A 946 -56.31 3.47 -11.20
N ALA A 947 -55.90 2.89 -10.05
CA ALA A 947 -56.65 2.55 -8.83
C ALA A 947 -57.10 1.06 -8.80
N GLY A 948 -57.17 0.49 -7.60
CA GLY A 948 -57.73 -0.84 -7.31
C GLY A 948 -56.82 -1.67 -6.40
N GLU A 949 -56.85 -1.49 -5.07
CA GLU A 949 -57.81 -2.07 -4.10
C GLU A 949 -57.74 -3.60 -3.99
N THR A 950 -57.32 -4.11 -2.83
CA THR A 950 -58.11 -4.73 -1.72
C THR A 950 -58.05 -6.26 -1.82
N GLY A 951 -58.03 -7.07 -0.76
CA GLY A 951 -58.08 -6.83 0.68
C GLY A 951 -57.85 -8.17 1.43
N THR A 952 -57.84 -8.08 2.77
CA THR A 952 -58.58 -8.93 3.74
C THR A 952 -58.46 -10.47 3.66
N THR A 953 -58.41 -11.31 4.71
CA THR A 953 -58.26 -11.29 6.19
C THR A 953 -58.41 -12.77 6.64
N GLY A 954 -57.98 -13.09 7.87
CA GLY A 954 -58.53 -14.20 8.68
C GLY A 954 -57.73 -15.51 8.63
N THR A 955 -57.64 -16.33 9.68
CA THR A 955 -58.28 -16.39 11.00
C THR A 955 -57.47 -17.34 11.90
N THR A 956 -57.66 -17.19 13.21
CA THR A 956 -57.13 -17.91 14.37
C THR A 956 -57.67 -19.33 14.59
N GLY A 957 -56.99 -20.11 15.45
CA GLY A 957 -57.49 -21.28 16.21
C GLY A 957 -56.32 -22.08 16.85
N GLU A 958 -56.03 -21.94 18.15
CA GLU A 958 -56.53 -22.73 19.30
C GLU A 958 -56.11 -24.23 19.26
N THR A 959 -55.14 -24.69 20.06
CA THR A 959 -55.12 -25.20 21.47
C THR A 959 -55.01 -26.73 21.53
N GLY A 960 -54.20 -27.25 22.46
CA GLY A 960 -54.11 -28.70 22.72
C GLY A 960 -52.92 -29.14 23.59
N THR A 961 -53.03 -28.92 24.90
CA THR A 961 -52.37 -29.61 26.04
C THR A 961 -52.70 -31.13 25.99
N THR A 962 -52.01 -32.14 26.54
CA THR A 962 -51.29 -32.39 27.82
C THR A 962 -50.67 -33.81 27.71
N GLY A 963 -49.43 -34.06 28.17
CA GLY A 963 -49.14 -34.89 29.37
C GLY A 963 -48.43 -36.22 29.03
N THR A 964 -47.54 -36.87 29.80
CA THR A 964 -47.05 -36.68 31.18
C THR A 964 -45.81 -37.62 31.41
N THR A 965 -44.76 -37.10 32.07
CA THR A 965 -43.75 -37.71 33.02
C THR A 965 -43.04 -39.05 32.74
N GLY A 966 -41.75 -39.26 33.07
CA GLY A 966 -40.80 -38.43 33.79
C GLY A 966 -39.49 -39.17 34.11
N ALA A 967 -38.39 -38.42 34.24
CA ALA A 967 -37.38 -38.59 35.28
C ALA A 967 -36.59 -37.28 35.41
N THR A 968 -36.67 -36.72 36.62
CA THR A 968 -35.81 -35.70 37.27
C THR A 968 -34.37 -35.67 36.73
N GLY A 969 -33.69 -34.57 36.42
CA GLY A 969 -33.76 -33.19 36.89
C GLY A 969 -32.43 -32.82 37.56
N MET A 970 -31.56 -32.04 36.88
CA MET A 970 -30.60 -31.13 37.52
C MET A 970 -30.30 -29.94 36.60
N SER A 971 -30.96 -28.82 36.89
CA SER A 971 -30.50 -27.47 36.57
C SER A 971 -29.31 -27.09 37.46
N GLY A 972 -28.40 -26.24 36.98
CA GLY A 972 -27.60 -25.42 37.90
C GLY A 972 -26.26 -24.96 37.34
N ALA A 973 -25.94 -23.69 37.61
CA ALA A 973 -24.68 -23.00 37.35
C ALA A 973 -23.42 -23.87 37.53
N SER A 974 -22.39 -23.61 36.71
CA SER A 974 -21.07 -24.26 36.79
C SER A 974 -20.48 -24.13 38.20
N ARG A 975 -20.50 -25.22 38.97
CA ARG A 975 -19.69 -25.36 40.18
C ARG A 975 -18.20 -25.33 39.78
N PRO A 976 -17.33 -24.67 40.55
CA PRO A 976 -15.88 -24.77 40.36
C PRO A 976 -15.43 -26.25 40.41
N LEU A 977 -14.44 -26.62 39.59
CA LEU A 977 -13.80 -27.94 39.66
C LEU A 977 -13.18 -28.14 41.05
N ASP A 978 -13.52 -29.24 41.72
CA ASP A 978 -12.85 -29.65 42.95
C ASP A 978 -11.65 -30.53 42.59
N LEU A 979 -10.51 -29.89 42.32
CA LEU A 979 -9.28 -30.57 41.93
C LEU A 979 -8.61 -31.34 43.07
N ALA A 980 -9.06 -31.13 44.33
CA ALA A 980 -8.53 -31.85 45.49
C ALA A 980 -9.29 -33.15 45.78
N ALA A 981 -10.43 -33.38 45.13
CA ALA A 981 -11.17 -34.64 45.24
C ALA A 981 -10.34 -35.83 44.71
N PRO A 982 -10.56 -37.06 45.22
CA PRO A 982 -9.91 -38.23 44.66
C PRO A 982 -10.45 -38.54 43.25
N MET A 983 -9.59 -39.07 42.38
CA MET A 983 -10.01 -39.66 41.11
C MET A 983 -10.92 -40.88 41.35
N SER A 984 -11.78 -41.19 40.38
CA SER A 984 -12.70 -42.33 40.49
C SER A 984 -11.94 -43.66 40.55
N PRO A 985 -12.45 -44.67 41.27
CA PRO A 985 -11.85 -46.00 41.30
C PRO A 985 -11.66 -46.57 39.88
N GLY A 986 -10.45 -47.05 39.59
CA GLY A 986 -10.09 -47.60 38.27
C GLY A 986 -9.67 -46.57 37.22
N TRP A 987 -9.59 -45.27 37.57
CA TRP A 987 -8.96 -44.28 36.71
C TRP A 987 -7.48 -44.61 36.47
N THR A 988 -7.03 -44.40 35.22
CA THR A 988 -5.63 -44.56 34.82
C THR A 988 -5.09 -43.27 34.19
N PRO A 989 -3.89 -42.81 34.60
CA PRO A 989 -3.26 -41.63 34.01
C PRO A 989 -2.81 -41.92 32.58
N TYR A 990 -2.63 -40.85 31.79
CA TYR A 990 -1.83 -40.95 30.57
C TYR A 990 -0.37 -41.19 30.95
N ASP A 991 0.28 -42.17 30.33
CA ASP A 991 1.69 -42.44 30.57
C ASP A 991 2.55 -41.32 29.95
N ALA A 992 3.20 -40.54 30.80
CA ALA A 992 4.05 -39.45 30.36
C ALA A 992 5.44 -39.92 29.92
N ALA A 993 5.87 -41.13 30.27
CA ALA A 993 7.21 -41.61 29.96
C ALA A 993 7.41 -41.73 28.45
N LEU A 994 8.53 -41.21 27.94
CA LEU A 994 8.88 -41.34 26.53
C LEU A 994 9.92 -42.42 26.33
N GLU A 995 9.58 -43.40 25.51
CA GLU A 995 10.54 -44.36 24.98
C GLU A 995 11.53 -43.69 24.02
N PRO A 996 12.78 -44.19 23.93
CA PRO A 996 13.76 -43.72 22.95
C PRO A 996 13.20 -43.75 21.52
N ALA A 997 13.72 -42.88 20.65
CA ALA A 997 13.32 -42.89 19.24
C ALA A 997 13.51 -44.29 18.63
N PRO A 998 12.47 -44.84 17.97
CA PRO A 998 12.58 -46.15 17.34
C PRO A 998 13.67 -46.12 16.26
N GLY A 999 14.43 -47.21 16.13
CA GLY A 999 15.43 -47.33 15.08
C GLY A 999 14.80 -47.40 13.68
N GLY A 1000 15.59 -47.04 12.65
CA GLY A 1000 15.14 -47.01 11.25
C GLY A 1000 14.80 -45.59 10.77
N THR A 1001 14.59 -45.45 9.46
CA THR A 1001 14.33 -44.14 8.82
C THR A 1001 12.92 -43.99 8.26
N GLU A 1002 12.09 -45.03 8.37
CA GLU A 1002 10.70 -45.02 7.95
C GLU A 1002 9.80 -45.54 9.07
N HIS A 1003 8.79 -44.75 9.42
CA HIS A 1003 7.87 -45.03 10.53
C HIS A 1003 6.45 -45.11 9.97
N ALA A 1004 5.79 -46.25 10.11
CA ALA A 1004 4.40 -46.44 9.70
C ALA A 1004 3.49 -46.51 10.93
N VAL A 1005 2.40 -45.75 10.94
CA VAL A 1005 1.48 -45.69 12.08
C VAL A 1005 0.04 -45.55 11.61
N GLU A 1006 -0.90 -46.22 12.28
CA GLU A 1006 -2.34 -46.00 12.09
C GLU A 1006 -2.87 -45.08 13.20
N LEU A 1007 -3.50 -43.97 12.80
CA LEU A 1007 -4.22 -43.09 13.70
C LEU A 1007 -5.72 -43.19 13.44
N ARG A 1008 -6.47 -43.65 14.44
CA ARG A 1008 -7.91 -43.88 14.35
C ARG A 1008 -8.68 -42.90 15.21
N VAL A 1009 -9.65 -42.21 14.65
CA VAL A 1009 -10.56 -41.36 15.41
C VAL A 1009 -11.59 -42.18 16.17
N ASP A 1010 -11.80 -41.83 17.43
CA ASP A 1010 -12.97 -42.24 18.21
C ASP A 1010 -13.51 -41.02 18.98
N ASP A 1011 -14.78 -40.68 18.70
CA ASP A 1011 -15.50 -39.55 19.28
C ASP A 1011 -16.53 -39.96 20.35
N LYS A 1012 -16.57 -41.24 20.73
CA LYS A 1012 -17.50 -41.81 21.72
C LYS A 1012 -16.84 -42.13 23.05
N VAL A 1013 -15.52 -41.99 23.14
CA VAL A 1013 -14.73 -42.26 24.35
C VAL A 1013 -15.18 -41.36 25.50
N VAL A 1014 -15.48 -41.94 26.67
CA VAL A 1014 -15.79 -41.20 27.89
C VAL A 1014 -14.66 -41.36 28.88
N ARG A 1015 -13.97 -40.27 29.21
CA ARG A 1015 -12.84 -40.25 30.16
C ARG A 1015 -13.17 -39.38 31.38
N GLU A 1016 -12.51 -39.67 32.49
CA GLU A 1016 -12.46 -38.76 33.62
C GLU A 1016 -11.41 -37.68 33.32
N VAL A 1017 -11.88 -36.44 33.16
CA VAL A 1017 -11.10 -35.30 32.66
C VAL A 1017 -10.67 -34.34 33.78
N ALA A 1018 -11.26 -34.49 34.96
CA ALA A 1018 -10.88 -33.89 36.23
C ALA A 1018 -11.44 -34.81 37.35
N PRO A 1019 -10.97 -34.72 38.61
CA PRO A 1019 -11.48 -35.55 39.70
C PRO A 1019 -13.01 -35.57 39.80
N GLY A 1020 -13.60 -36.77 39.70
CA GLY A 1020 -15.05 -36.97 39.75
C GLY A 1020 -15.83 -36.48 38.52
N VAL A 1021 -15.17 -35.94 37.50
CA VAL A 1021 -15.81 -35.36 36.31
C VAL A 1021 -15.51 -36.21 35.07
N ARG A 1022 -16.53 -36.90 34.58
CA ARG A 1022 -16.45 -37.68 33.34
C ARG A 1022 -17.09 -36.93 32.17
N GLN A 1023 -16.40 -36.93 31.03
CA GLN A 1023 -16.88 -36.32 29.80
C GLN A 1023 -16.54 -37.19 28.59
N ARG A 1024 -17.38 -37.14 27.56
CA ARG A 1024 -17.00 -37.62 26.23
C ARG A 1024 -15.83 -36.79 25.68
N VAL A 1025 -14.90 -37.39 24.98
CA VAL A 1025 -13.76 -36.72 24.35
C VAL A 1025 -13.59 -37.23 22.92
N TRP A 1026 -12.95 -36.43 22.08
CA TRP A 1026 -12.60 -36.80 20.71
C TRP A 1026 -11.12 -37.12 20.68
N THR A 1027 -10.78 -38.32 20.23
CA THR A 1027 -9.44 -38.88 20.41
C THR A 1027 -8.82 -39.32 19.11
N TYR A 1028 -7.49 -39.42 19.11
CA TYR A 1028 -6.77 -40.34 18.25
C TYR A 1028 -6.39 -41.56 19.09
N ASN A 1029 -6.78 -42.76 18.66
CA ASN A 1029 -6.50 -44.04 19.31
C ASN A 1029 -6.93 -44.10 20.79
N GLY A 1030 -8.07 -43.50 21.13
CA GLY A 1030 -8.69 -43.65 22.45
C GLY A 1030 -8.06 -42.81 23.57
N THR A 1031 -7.02 -42.02 23.28
CA THR A 1031 -6.26 -41.25 24.27
C THR A 1031 -6.29 -39.76 23.99
N VAL A 1032 -6.08 -38.97 25.05
CA VAL A 1032 -5.87 -37.51 25.00
C VAL A 1032 -4.63 -37.22 25.85
N PRO A 1033 -3.55 -36.66 25.29
CA PRO A 1033 -3.28 -36.50 23.85
C PRO A 1033 -3.31 -37.84 23.11
N GLY A 1034 -3.36 -37.80 21.78
CA GLY A 1034 -3.20 -38.99 20.95
C GLY A 1034 -1.78 -39.60 21.04
N PRO A 1035 -1.52 -40.71 20.33
CA PRO A 1035 -0.21 -41.37 20.33
C PRO A 1035 0.95 -40.43 19.98
N VAL A 1036 2.06 -40.56 20.70
CA VAL A 1036 3.29 -39.82 20.40
C VAL A 1036 3.98 -40.45 19.20
N LEU A 1037 4.33 -39.64 18.21
CA LEU A 1037 5.18 -40.07 17.10
C LEU A 1037 6.61 -39.61 17.37
N ARG A 1038 7.60 -40.50 17.36
CA ARG A 1038 9.00 -40.15 17.63
C ARG A 1038 9.93 -40.65 16.55
N GLY A 1039 10.95 -39.85 16.19
CA GLY A 1039 11.98 -40.21 15.21
C GLY A 1039 13.12 -39.20 15.15
N GLY A 1040 14.03 -39.37 14.20
CA GLY A 1040 15.15 -38.47 13.94
C GLY A 1040 14.93 -37.53 12.76
N VAL A 1041 15.80 -36.52 12.64
CA VAL A 1041 15.82 -35.63 11.46
C VAL A 1041 16.15 -36.44 10.21
N GLY A 1042 15.27 -36.32 9.22
CA GLY A 1042 15.35 -37.02 7.93
C GLY A 1042 14.43 -38.23 7.82
N ASP A 1043 13.86 -38.71 8.93
CA ASP A 1043 12.95 -39.86 8.93
C ASP A 1043 11.64 -39.56 8.21
N VAL A 1044 10.99 -40.61 7.70
CA VAL A 1044 9.75 -40.50 6.95
C VAL A 1044 8.61 -41.18 7.70
N PHE A 1045 7.59 -40.42 8.06
CA PHE A 1045 6.38 -40.91 8.69
C PHE A 1045 5.31 -41.18 7.62
N THR A 1046 4.74 -42.37 7.63
CA THR A 1046 3.58 -42.77 6.81
C THR A 1046 2.42 -43.09 7.75
N VAL A 1047 1.49 -42.15 7.87
CA VAL A 1047 0.35 -42.21 8.78
C VAL A 1047 -0.89 -42.66 8.02
N THR A 1048 -1.47 -43.80 8.39
CA THR A 1048 -2.81 -44.19 7.95
C THR A 1048 -3.84 -43.60 8.90
N PHE A 1049 -4.48 -42.52 8.47
CA PHE A 1049 -5.53 -41.85 9.21
C PHE A 1049 -6.89 -42.50 8.90
N VAL A 1050 -7.59 -43.00 9.93
CA VAL A 1050 -8.90 -43.65 9.80
C VAL A 1050 -9.93 -42.89 10.62
N ASN A 1051 -11.01 -42.44 9.99
CA ASN A 1051 -12.10 -41.82 10.72
C ASN A 1051 -13.08 -42.88 11.21
N GLY A 1052 -12.93 -43.33 12.47
CA GLY A 1052 -13.88 -44.22 13.14
C GLY A 1052 -14.99 -43.50 13.90
N GLY A 1053 -15.02 -42.16 13.85
CA GLY A 1053 -15.99 -41.33 14.54
C GLY A 1053 -17.36 -41.26 13.84
N SER A 1054 -18.23 -40.42 14.38
CA SER A 1054 -19.59 -40.17 13.87
C SER A 1054 -19.71 -38.91 12.99
N MET A 1055 -18.65 -38.10 12.91
CA MET A 1055 -18.60 -36.87 12.10
C MET A 1055 -17.30 -36.79 11.29
N ASP A 1056 -17.19 -35.76 10.45
CA ASP A 1056 -16.01 -35.52 9.64
C ASP A 1056 -14.79 -35.17 10.51
N HIS A 1057 -13.66 -35.82 10.24
CA HIS A 1057 -12.39 -35.56 10.91
C HIS A 1057 -11.24 -35.46 9.91
N GLY A 1058 -10.21 -34.72 10.28
CA GLY A 1058 -9.01 -34.52 9.47
C GLY A 1058 -7.77 -34.66 10.35
N ILE A 1059 -6.60 -34.46 9.75
CA ILE A 1059 -5.32 -34.49 10.47
C ILE A 1059 -4.30 -33.54 9.83
N ASP A 1060 -3.59 -32.81 10.68
CA ASP A 1060 -2.50 -31.89 10.34
C ASP A 1060 -1.30 -32.19 11.24
N PHE A 1061 -0.11 -32.28 10.63
CA PHE A 1061 1.17 -32.53 11.31
C PHE A 1061 2.10 -31.34 11.09
N HIS A 1062 2.44 -30.60 12.15
CA HIS A 1062 3.31 -29.42 12.02
C HIS A 1062 4.76 -29.79 11.69
N ALA A 1063 5.16 -31.04 11.97
CA ALA A 1063 6.46 -31.60 11.57
C ALA A 1063 6.58 -31.86 10.06
N GLY A 1064 5.48 -31.80 9.29
CA GLY A 1064 5.43 -32.16 7.88
C GLY A 1064 5.17 -30.97 6.94
N ALA A 1065 5.86 -30.93 5.80
CA ALA A 1065 5.68 -29.90 4.78
C ALA A 1065 4.81 -30.39 3.60
N ASN A 1066 3.52 -30.60 3.83
CA ASN A 1066 2.57 -31.06 2.81
C ASN A 1066 1.54 -29.99 2.42
N ALA A 1067 1.05 -30.04 1.19
CA ALA A 1067 -0.02 -29.14 0.74
C ALA A 1067 -1.37 -29.52 1.40
N PRO A 1068 -2.10 -28.57 2.02
CA PRO A 1068 -3.32 -28.88 2.75
C PRO A 1068 -4.45 -29.47 1.91
N ASP A 1069 -4.59 -29.04 0.65
CA ASP A 1069 -5.68 -29.45 -0.26
C ASP A 1069 -5.74 -30.97 -0.51
N GLY A 1070 -4.64 -31.68 -0.27
CA GLY A 1070 -4.55 -33.13 -0.45
C GLY A 1070 -4.83 -33.89 0.84
N VAL A 1071 -3.80 -33.98 1.69
CA VAL A 1071 -3.75 -34.90 2.83
C VAL A 1071 -4.27 -34.31 4.15
N MET A 1072 -4.62 -33.02 4.18
CA MET A 1072 -5.21 -32.38 5.37
C MET A 1072 -6.72 -32.13 5.22
N ARG A 1073 -7.36 -32.71 4.21
CA ARG A 1073 -8.82 -32.62 4.05
C ARG A 1073 -9.55 -33.42 5.13
N SER A 1074 -10.77 -33.01 5.44
CA SER A 1074 -11.70 -33.83 6.22
C SER A 1074 -12.10 -35.07 5.43
N ILE A 1075 -12.20 -36.20 6.12
CA ILE A 1075 -12.73 -37.45 5.58
C ILE A 1075 -13.97 -37.84 6.39
N ALA A 1076 -14.95 -38.44 5.72
CA ALA A 1076 -16.22 -38.84 6.32
C ALA A 1076 -16.04 -40.03 7.29
N PRO A 1077 -17.01 -40.29 8.19
CA PRO A 1077 -17.06 -41.52 8.97
C PRO A 1077 -16.85 -42.78 8.12
N GLY A 1078 -15.96 -43.67 8.58
CA GLY A 1078 -15.60 -44.92 7.89
C GLY A 1078 -14.50 -44.78 6.82
N GLU A 1079 -14.14 -43.55 6.41
CA GLU A 1079 -13.09 -43.33 5.44
C GLU A 1079 -11.69 -43.43 6.04
N ARG A 1080 -10.69 -43.62 5.16
CA ARG A 1080 -9.27 -43.60 5.51
C ARG A 1080 -8.45 -42.80 4.51
N LEU A 1081 -7.34 -42.24 4.97
CA LEU A 1081 -6.41 -41.41 4.22
C LEU A 1081 -4.98 -41.75 4.63
N THR A 1082 -4.04 -41.83 3.69
CA THR A 1082 -2.62 -41.98 4.01
C THR A 1082 -1.92 -40.63 3.91
N TYR A 1083 -1.35 -40.18 5.02
CA TYR A 1083 -0.57 -38.95 5.14
C TYR A 1083 0.91 -39.32 5.29
N ARG A 1084 1.76 -38.97 4.30
CA ARG A 1084 3.21 -39.22 4.37
C ARG A 1084 3.99 -37.92 4.44
N PHE A 1085 4.91 -37.78 5.39
CA PHE A 1085 5.81 -36.61 5.48
C PHE A 1085 7.23 -37.01 5.90
N ARG A 1086 8.22 -36.21 5.50
CA ARG A 1086 9.60 -36.31 5.99
C ARG A 1086 9.83 -35.28 7.08
N ALA A 1087 10.41 -35.68 8.20
CA ALA A 1087 10.77 -34.82 9.31
C ALA A 1087 12.09 -34.08 9.02
N GLU A 1088 12.02 -32.94 8.32
CA GLU A 1088 13.21 -32.16 7.92
C GLU A 1088 13.86 -31.39 9.08
N PHE A 1089 13.15 -31.23 10.20
CA PHE A 1089 13.57 -30.37 11.32
C PHE A 1089 13.33 -31.04 12.67
N ALA A 1090 14.30 -30.90 13.58
CA ALA A 1090 14.18 -31.36 14.96
C ALA A 1090 13.27 -30.44 15.79
N GLY A 1091 12.51 -31.01 16.72
CA GLY A 1091 11.54 -30.26 17.52
C GLY A 1091 10.52 -31.15 18.21
N ALA A 1092 9.77 -30.56 19.14
CA ALA A 1092 8.51 -31.11 19.60
C ALA A 1092 7.40 -30.38 18.86
N TRP A 1093 6.63 -31.10 18.05
CA TRP A 1093 5.67 -30.54 17.12
C TRP A 1093 4.26 -30.98 17.50
N LEU A 1094 3.29 -30.09 17.35
CA LEU A 1094 1.88 -30.43 17.48
C LEU A 1094 1.40 -31.20 16.23
N TYR A 1095 0.52 -32.17 16.43
CA TYR A 1095 -0.42 -32.61 15.41
C TYR A 1095 -1.84 -32.51 15.94
N HIS A 1096 -2.81 -32.20 15.08
CA HIS A 1096 -4.20 -32.02 15.50
C HIS A 1096 -5.19 -32.22 14.35
N CYS A 1097 -6.49 -32.19 14.66
CA CYS A 1097 -7.54 -32.28 13.65
C CYS A 1097 -7.58 -31.03 12.77
N SER A 1098 -7.71 -31.21 11.45
CA SER A 1098 -7.83 -30.13 10.46
C SER A 1098 -9.28 -29.81 10.04
N THR A 1099 -10.28 -30.50 10.60
CA THR A 1099 -11.70 -30.21 10.32
C THR A 1099 -12.15 -28.93 11.01
N MET A 1100 -12.95 -28.13 10.30
CA MET A 1100 -13.53 -26.89 10.83
C MET A 1100 -14.81 -27.15 11.64
N PRO A 1101 -15.03 -26.45 12.78
CA PRO A 1101 -14.12 -25.49 13.42
C PRO A 1101 -13.01 -26.18 14.21
N MET A 1102 -11.75 -25.98 13.81
CA MET A 1102 -10.59 -26.66 14.43
C MET A 1102 -10.48 -26.45 15.93
N THR A 1103 -10.82 -25.24 16.42
CA THR A 1103 -10.80 -24.91 17.85
C THR A 1103 -11.64 -25.87 18.69
N GLN A 1104 -12.78 -26.32 18.14
CA GLN A 1104 -13.66 -27.27 18.81
C GLN A 1104 -13.05 -28.67 18.82
N HIS A 1105 -12.47 -29.11 17.69
CA HIS A 1105 -11.84 -30.43 17.63
C HIS A 1105 -10.63 -30.54 18.57
N ILE A 1106 -9.79 -29.50 18.61
CA ILE A 1106 -8.64 -29.43 19.52
C ILE A 1106 -9.12 -29.39 20.98
N ALA A 1107 -10.06 -28.50 21.32
CA ALA A 1107 -10.59 -28.40 22.69
C ALA A 1107 -11.25 -29.69 23.20
N ASN A 1108 -11.82 -30.49 22.30
CA ASN A 1108 -12.43 -31.78 22.64
C ASN A 1108 -11.42 -32.94 22.75
N GLY A 1109 -10.13 -32.71 22.48
CA GLY A 1109 -9.05 -33.67 22.73
C GLY A 1109 -8.28 -34.14 21.50
N MET A 1110 -8.58 -33.66 20.29
CA MET A 1110 -7.94 -34.14 19.05
C MET A 1110 -6.61 -33.44 18.78
N TYR A 1111 -5.62 -33.73 19.62
CA TYR A 1111 -4.25 -33.26 19.49
C TYR A 1111 -3.25 -34.31 20.00
N GLY A 1112 -2.00 -34.23 19.55
CA GLY A 1112 -0.88 -35.02 20.07
C GLY A 1112 0.47 -34.44 19.66
N ALA A 1113 1.56 -35.16 19.94
CA ALA A 1113 2.91 -34.68 19.71
C ALA A 1113 3.68 -35.54 18.70
N VAL A 1114 4.50 -34.87 17.87
CA VAL A 1114 5.58 -35.48 17.09
C VAL A 1114 6.92 -34.99 17.66
N ILE A 1115 7.74 -35.90 18.16
CA ILE A 1115 9.05 -35.61 18.73
C ILE A 1115 10.12 -36.01 17.71
N ILE A 1116 10.83 -35.01 17.19
CA ILE A 1116 11.96 -35.21 16.27
C ILE A 1116 13.24 -34.86 17.00
N ASP A 1117 14.04 -35.88 17.32
CA ASP A 1117 15.26 -35.74 18.09
C ASP A 1117 16.30 -34.88 17.33
N PRO A 1118 16.91 -33.86 17.95
CA PRO A 1118 17.99 -33.12 17.32
C PRO A 1118 19.24 -34.00 17.12
N PRO A 1119 20.06 -33.72 16.09
CA PRO A 1119 21.28 -34.48 15.86
C PRO A 1119 22.19 -34.46 17.10
N ARG A 1120 22.59 -35.65 17.57
CA ARG A 1120 23.42 -35.85 18.78
C ARG A 1120 22.74 -35.36 20.07
N LEU A 1121 21.45 -35.64 20.24
CA LEU A 1121 20.73 -35.44 21.49
C LEU A 1121 21.44 -36.21 22.64
N PRO A 1122 21.89 -35.54 23.71
CA PRO A 1122 22.50 -36.22 24.86
C PRO A 1122 21.54 -37.21 25.52
N LYS A 1123 22.08 -38.29 26.08
CA LYS A 1123 21.28 -39.22 26.87
C LYS A 1123 20.97 -38.62 28.24
N VAL A 1124 19.77 -38.92 28.72
CA VAL A 1124 19.30 -38.60 30.06
C VAL A 1124 18.79 -39.88 30.72
N ASP A 1125 18.62 -39.87 32.04
CA ASP A 1125 18.15 -41.06 32.77
C ASP A 1125 16.65 -41.29 32.57
N ARG A 1126 15.87 -40.21 32.44
CA ARG A 1126 14.41 -40.28 32.20
C ARG A 1126 13.92 -39.20 31.23
N GLU A 1127 12.95 -39.53 30.40
CA GLU A 1127 12.24 -38.60 29.52
C GLU A 1127 10.74 -38.62 29.79
N TYR A 1128 10.13 -37.45 29.89
CA TYR A 1128 8.68 -37.26 30.02
C TYR A 1128 8.14 -36.35 28.93
N LEU A 1129 6.89 -36.54 28.50
CA LEU A 1129 6.15 -35.62 27.64
C LEU A 1129 4.95 -35.03 28.39
N LEU A 1130 4.86 -33.70 28.41
CA LEU A 1130 3.70 -32.98 28.92
C LEU A 1130 3.08 -32.13 27.80
N VAL A 1131 1.88 -32.50 27.36
CA VAL A 1131 1.09 -31.75 26.40
C VAL A 1131 0.04 -30.94 27.15
N GLN A 1132 0.14 -29.62 27.08
CA GLN A 1132 -0.82 -28.71 27.72
C GLN A 1132 -2.08 -28.58 26.85
N GLY A 1133 -3.25 -28.72 27.48
CA GLY A 1133 -4.56 -28.50 26.84
C GLY A 1133 -5.55 -27.76 27.75
N GLU A 1134 -6.66 -27.31 27.16
CA GLU A 1134 -7.77 -26.62 27.83
C GLU A 1134 -8.98 -27.54 28.00
N LEU A 1135 -9.58 -27.54 29.19
CA LEU A 1135 -10.80 -28.29 29.50
C LEU A 1135 -12.03 -27.40 29.35
N HIS A 1136 -12.98 -27.83 28.51
CA HIS A 1136 -14.27 -27.17 28.32
C HIS A 1136 -15.42 -28.15 28.62
N LEU A 1137 -16.03 -27.99 29.79
CA LEU A 1137 -17.08 -28.86 30.28
C LEU A 1137 -18.42 -28.63 29.55
N GLY A 1138 -19.18 -29.70 29.33
CA GLY A 1138 -20.54 -29.64 28.81
C GLY A 1138 -20.81 -30.69 27.74
N GLU A 1139 -21.99 -30.63 27.14
CA GLU A 1139 -22.33 -31.49 26.01
C GLU A 1139 -21.49 -31.11 24.78
N LEU A 1140 -20.78 -32.09 24.20
CA LEU A 1140 -19.82 -31.83 23.13
C LEU A 1140 -20.51 -31.30 21.89
N GLY A 1141 -20.08 -30.13 21.45
CA GLY A 1141 -20.65 -29.45 20.29
C GLY A 1141 -21.97 -28.75 20.53
N SER A 1142 -22.46 -28.72 21.78
CA SER A 1142 -23.56 -27.83 22.15
C SER A 1142 -23.18 -26.36 21.96
N ASP A 1143 -24.16 -25.52 21.66
CA ASP A 1143 -23.96 -24.08 21.50
C ASP A 1143 -23.28 -23.45 22.73
N ALA A 1144 -23.62 -23.94 23.93
CA ALA A 1144 -23.04 -23.45 25.18
C ALA A 1144 -21.54 -23.80 25.32
N GLN A 1145 -21.15 -25.04 25.02
CA GLN A 1145 -19.73 -25.43 25.06
C GLN A 1145 -18.94 -24.73 23.95
N VAL A 1146 -19.49 -24.66 22.73
CA VAL A 1146 -18.86 -23.98 21.59
C VAL A 1146 -18.70 -22.48 21.84
N ALA A 1147 -19.67 -21.83 22.51
CA ALA A 1147 -19.54 -20.44 22.94
C ALA A 1147 -18.38 -20.27 23.93
N LYS A 1148 -18.26 -21.14 24.96
CA LYS A 1148 -17.13 -21.10 25.91
C LYS A 1148 -15.77 -21.21 25.20
N ILE A 1149 -15.64 -22.15 24.26
CA ILE A 1149 -14.42 -22.33 23.47
C ILE A 1149 -14.10 -21.08 22.66
N ARG A 1150 -15.10 -20.49 21.96
CA ARG A 1150 -14.90 -19.27 21.15
C ARG A 1150 -14.57 -18.03 21.96
N GLU A 1151 -15.10 -17.94 23.18
CA GLU A 1151 -14.89 -16.83 24.10
C GLU A 1151 -13.57 -16.95 24.90
N GLY A 1152 -12.85 -18.07 24.76
CA GLY A 1152 -11.64 -18.33 25.55
C GLY A 1152 -11.94 -18.49 27.05
N ARG A 1153 -13.04 -19.18 27.38
CA ARG A 1153 -13.50 -19.44 28.75
C ARG A 1153 -13.38 -20.94 29.08
N PRO A 1154 -12.17 -21.48 29.22
CA PRO A 1154 -12.00 -22.85 29.70
C PRO A 1154 -12.47 -22.98 31.16
N ASP A 1155 -12.99 -24.15 31.49
CA ASP A 1155 -13.39 -24.53 32.85
C ASP A 1155 -12.18 -25.05 33.65
N GLY A 1156 -11.11 -25.48 32.98
CA GLY A 1156 -9.84 -25.88 33.58
C GLY A 1156 -8.72 -26.03 32.54
N TRP A 1157 -7.52 -26.38 33.01
CA TRP A 1157 -6.36 -26.71 32.18
C TRP A 1157 -5.78 -28.05 32.62
N MET A 1158 -5.04 -28.70 31.73
CA MET A 1158 -4.58 -30.06 31.97
C MET A 1158 -3.24 -30.32 31.30
N PHE A 1159 -2.41 -31.12 31.96
CA PHE A 1159 -1.34 -31.86 31.31
C PHE A 1159 -1.86 -33.25 30.94
N ASN A 1160 -1.63 -33.64 29.69
CA ASN A 1160 -1.97 -34.96 29.17
C ASN A 1160 -3.44 -35.41 29.39
N GLY A 1161 -4.38 -34.48 29.21
CA GLY A 1161 -5.81 -34.80 29.08
C GLY A 1161 -6.61 -34.96 30.37
N THR A 1162 -5.99 -34.80 31.56
CA THR A 1162 -6.68 -34.82 32.86
C THR A 1162 -6.17 -33.69 33.76
N ALA A 1163 -7.08 -32.79 34.17
CA ALA A 1163 -6.78 -31.73 35.12
C ALA A 1163 -6.38 -32.34 36.48
N ALA A 1164 -5.28 -31.86 37.06
CA ALA A 1164 -4.65 -32.40 38.28
C ALA A 1164 -4.31 -33.91 38.24
N GLY A 1165 -4.27 -34.54 37.06
CA GLY A 1165 -4.06 -35.99 36.96
C GLY A 1165 -2.74 -36.45 37.58
N TYR A 1166 -1.66 -35.69 37.37
CA TYR A 1166 -0.34 -36.02 37.91
C TYR A 1166 -0.15 -35.65 39.39
N ASP A 1167 -1.14 -35.07 40.06
CA ASP A 1167 -1.16 -34.99 41.53
C ASP A 1167 -1.53 -36.35 42.12
N HIS A 1168 -2.46 -37.06 41.47
CA HIS A 1168 -2.93 -38.38 41.90
C HIS A 1168 -2.04 -39.51 41.37
N ALA A 1169 -1.37 -39.31 40.23
CA ALA A 1169 -0.37 -40.21 39.69
C ALA A 1169 0.97 -39.50 39.44
N PRO A 1170 1.75 -39.20 40.50
CA PRO A 1170 3.01 -38.46 40.36
C PRO A 1170 4.00 -39.12 39.42
N LEU A 1171 4.72 -38.30 38.66
CA LEU A 1171 5.89 -38.69 37.89
C LEU A 1171 7.01 -39.14 38.85
N THR A 1172 7.93 -39.99 38.42
CA THR A 1172 8.94 -40.57 39.32
C THR A 1172 10.36 -40.31 38.83
N ALA A 1173 11.27 -40.02 39.76
CA ALA A 1173 12.71 -39.93 39.48
C ALA A 1173 13.49 -40.31 40.75
N LYS A 1174 14.82 -40.34 40.67
CA LYS A 1174 15.70 -40.43 41.84
C LYS A 1174 16.60 -39.20 41.95
N ALA A 1175 17.03 -38.91 43.17
CA ALA A 1175 18.02 -37.86 43.41
C ALA A 1175 19.30 -38.13 42.60
N GLY A 1176 19.74 -37.12 41.85
CA GLY A 1176 20.90 -37.20 40.95
C GLY A 1176 20.61 -37.74 39.54
N GLU A 1177 19.39 -38.19 39.24
CA GLU A 1177 19.00 -38.52 37.85
C GLU A 1177 18.77 -37.25 37.03
N ARG A 1178 19.25 -37.25 35.79
CA ARG A 1178 18.94 -36.23 34.80
C ARG A 1178 17.61 -36.55 34.12
N VAL A 1179 16.69 -35.60 34.19
CA VAL A 1179 15.34 -35.73 33.64
C VAL A 1179 15.15 -34.72 32.52
N ARG A 1180 14.68 -35.18 31.35
CA ARG A 1180 14.22 -34.31 30.26
C ARG A 1180 12.70 -34.29 30.21
N ILE A 1181 12.12 -33.11 30.21
CA ILE A 1181 10.68 -32.90 30.07
C ILE A 1181 10.43 -32.24 28.72
N TRP A 1182 9.95 -33.03 27.76
CA TRP A 1182 9.40 -32.56 26.50
C TRP A 1182 8.04 -31.91 26.74
N ALA A 1183 7.77 -30.80 26.07
CA ALA A 1183 6.53 -30.08 26.22
C ALA A 1183 5.99 -29.56 24.88
N VAL A 1184 4.67 -29.61 24.72
CA VAL A 1184 3.93 -29.04 23.59
C VAL A 1184 2.70 -28.31 24.13
N ALA A 1185 2.52 -27.05 23.76
CA ALA A 1185 1.31 -26.29 24.10
C ALA A 1185 0.24 -26.49 23.02
N ALA A 1186 -0.71 -27.41 23.21
CA ALA A 1186 -1.73 -27.72 22.20
C ALA A 1186 -2.84 -26.66 22.13
N GLY A 1187 -3.15 -25.99 23.25
CA GLY A 1187 -4.18 -24.94 23.31
C GLY A 1187 -5.61 -25.48 23.44
N PRO A 1188 -6.59 -24.94 22.67
CA PRO A 1188 -6.43 -24.21 21.41
C PRO A 1188 -6.01 -22.74 21.52
N SER A 1189 -6.11 -22.10 22.69
CA SER A 1189 -5.87 -20.66 22.85
C SER A 1189 -4.74 -20.30 23.83
N SER A 1190 -4.44 -21.19 24.78
CA SER A 1190 -3.49 -21.01 25.88
C SER A 1190 -2.13 -21.58 25.49
N GLY A 1191 -1.08 -20.86 25.88
CA GLY A 1191 0.28 -21.38 25.91
C GLY A 1191 0.59 -21.99 27.29
N THR A 1192 1.81 -22.45 27.49
CA THR A 1192 2.29 -22.89 28.80
C THR A 1192 3.55 -22.16 29.27
N ALA A 1193 3.66 -21.93 30.58
CA ALA A 1193 4.88 -21.50 31.24
C ALA A 1193 5.39 -22.62 32.15
N LEU A 1194 5.87 -23.72 31.56
CA LEU A 1194 6.24 -24.93 32.30
C LEU A 1194 7.35 -24.64 33.32
N HIS A 1195 7.12 -25.00 34.57
CA HIS A 1195 8.01 -24.79 35.70
C HIS A 1195 8.04 -26.02 36.62
N VAL A 1196 9.21 -26.34 37.17
CA VAL A 1196 9.35 -27.32 38.26
C VAL A 1196 9.81 -26.58 39.51
N VAL A 1197 8.95 -26.56 40.54
CA VAL A 1197 9.21 -25.86 41.79
C VAL A 1197 10.34 -26.58 42.54
N GLY A 1198 11.38 -25.84 42.91
CA GLY A 1198 12.53 -26.36 43.66
C GLY A 1198 13.67 -26.92 42.81
N ALA A 1199 13.52 -27.00 41.48
CA ALA A 1199 14.58 -27.48 40.59
C ALA A 1199 14.71 -26.60 39.33
N PRO A 1200 15.80 -25.81 39.19
CA PRO A 1200 16.03 -25.01 37.99
C PRO A 1200 16.42 -25.90 36.80
N PHE A 1201 16.10 -25.44 35.59
CA PHE A 1201 16.52 -26.08 34.35
C PHE A 1201 17.93 -25.65 33.98
N ASP A 1202 18.79 -26.62 33.68
CA ASP A 1202 20.16 -26.41 33.18
C ASP A 1202 20.24 -26.46 31.64
N THR A 1203 19.19 -26.95 30.98
CA THR A 1203 19.11 -27.05 29.52
C THR A 1203 17.71 -26.67 29.06
N ILE A 1204 17.63 -25.83 28.01
CA ILE A 1204 16.39 -25.41 27.37
C ILE A 1204 16.54 -25.52 25.86
N TYR A 1205 15.66 -26.29 25.24
CA TYR A 1205 15.50 -26.38 23.80
C TYR A 1205 14.08 -25.95 23.43
N ARG A 1206 13.95 -24.95 22.57
CA ARG A 1206 12.66 -24.37 22.20
C ARG A 1206 12.61 -24.10 20.70
N GLU A 1207 11.54 -24.55 20.04
CA GLU A 1207 11.24 -24.24 18.63
C GLU A 1207 12.42 -24.51 17.68
N GLY A 1208 13.13 -25.62 17.89
CA GLY A 1208 14.26 -26.02 17.04
C GLY A 1208 15.63 -25.47 17.46
N ALA A 1209 15.74 -24.76 18.58
CA ALA A 1209 16.99 -24.14 19.04
C ALA A 1209 17.26 -24.31 20.54
N TYR A 1210 18.52 -24.61 20.88
CA TYR A 1210 19.00 -24.53 22.27
C TYR A 1210 19.10 -23.07 22.70
N GLN A 1211 18.39 -22.71 23.77
CA GLN A 1211 18.51 -21.42 24.47
C GLN A 1211 19.50 -21.51 25.63
N LEU A 1212 19.61 -22.70 26.23
CA LEU A 1212 20.51 -23.02 27.32
C LEU A 1212 20.99 -24.46 27.17
N ARG A 1213 22.25 -24.73 27.48
CA ARG A 1213 22.85 -26.07 27.54
C ARG A 1213 23.49 -26.28 28.90
N GLU A 1214 23.60 -27.55 29.32
CA GLU A 1214 24.30 -27.97 30.54
C GLU A 1214 25.70 -27.33 30.72
N SER A 1215 26.44 -27.10 29.63
CA SER A 1215 27.77 -26.49 29.67
C SER A 1215 27.77 -24.98 29.97
N ASP A 1216 26.63 -24.34 29.90
CA ASP A 1216 26.51 -22.90 30.11
C ASP A 1216 26.49 -22.60 31.63
N PRO A 1217 27.07 -21.46 32.07
CA PRO A 1217 27.13 -21.11 33.49
C PRO A 1217 25.79 -20.60 34.06
N GLY A 1218 24.72 -20.55 33.26
CA GLY A 1218 23.42 -20.00 33.61
C GLY A 1218 22.35 -21.08 33.81
N GLY A 1219 21.20 -20.70 34.37
CA GLY A 1219 20.03 -21.56 34.55
C GLY A 1219 18.75 -20.89 34.06
N ALA A 1220 17.72 -21.68 33.79
CA ALA A 1220 16.39 -21.21 33.43
C ALA A 1220 15.35 -21.71 34.44
N GLN A 1221 14.35 -20.89 34.74
CA GLN A 1221 13.27 -21.25 35.66
C GLN A 1221 12.03 -21.78 34.95
N VAL A 1222 11.80 -21.37 33.69
CA VAL A 1222 10.56 -21.62 32.96
C VAL A 1222 10.89 -21.96 31.50
N LEU A 1223 10.17 -22.92 30.93
CA LEU A 1223 10.07 -23.10 29.49
C LEU A 1223 8.76 -22.47 29.00
N ASP A 1224 8.84 -21.29 28.37
CA ASP A 1224 7.68 -20.58 27.83
C ASP A 1224 7.33 -21.07 26.42
N LEU A 1225 6.08 -21.51 26.23
CA LEU A 1225 5.56 -21.98 24.95
C LEU A 1225 4.25 -21.26 24.65
N ALA A 1226 4.17 -20.54 23.52
CA ALA A 1226 2.90 -20.06 22.99
C ALA A 1226 2.08 -21.24 22.43
N PRO A 1227 0.77 -21.07 22.14
CA PRO A 1227 -0.01 -22.11 21.49
C PRO A 1227 0.68 -22.61 20.20
N ALA A 1228 0.67 -23.93 20.00
CA ALA A 1228 1.35 -24.68 18.96
C ALA A 1228 2.89 -24.69 19.00
N GLN A 1229 3.52 -24.16 20.06
CA GLN A 1229 4.98 -24.28 20.25
C GLN A 1229 5.35 -25.53 21.05
N GLY A 1230 6.59 -25.98 20.84
CA GLY A 1230 7.15 -27.10 21.59
C GLY A 1230 8.66 -27.00 21.83
N GLY A 1231 9.12 -27.84 22.76
CA GLY A 1231 10.51 -27.88 23.21
C GLY A 1231 10.77 -28.95 24.26
N PHE A 1232 11.91 -28.85 24.93
CA PHE A 1232 12.18 -29.58 26.16
C PHE A 1232 13.02 -28.75 27.14
N ALA A 1233 12.89 -29.09 28.42
CA ALA A 1233 13.75 -28.63 29.50
C ALA A 1233 14.44 -29.82 30.17
N GLU A 1234 15.67 -29.65 30.65
CA GLU A 1234 16.38 -30.66 31.44
C GLU A 1234 16.81 -30.10 32.79
N LEU A 1235 16.82 -30.99 33.79
CA LEU A 1235 17.23 -30.71 35.16
C LEU A 1235 17.77 -31.96 35.84
N VAL A 1236 18.41 -31.75 36.99
CA VAL A 1236 18.78 -32.81 37.94
C VAL A 1236 18.14 -32.49 39.29
N PHE A 1237 17.45 -33.46 39.88
CA PHE A 1237 16.90 -33.30 41.23
C PHE A 1237 18.01 -33.50 42.27
N PRO A 1238 18.34 -32.50 43.11
CA PRO A 1238 19.49 -32.60 44.01
C PRO A 1238 19.23 -33.54 45.20
N GLU A 1239 17.99 -33.60 45.68
CA GLU A 1239 17.61 -34.39 46.86
C GLU A 1239 16.26 -35.09 46.67
N ALA A 1240 16.04 -36.14 47.45
CA ALA A 1240 14.77 -36.85 47.48
C ALA A 1240 13.66 -35.94 48.04
N GLY A 1241 12.46 -36.02 47.48
CA GLY A 1241 11.36 -35.16 47.86
C GLY A 1241 10.21 -35.18 46.85
N THR A 1242 9.26 -34.29 47.05
CA THR A 1242 8.13 -34.10 46.13
C THR A 1242 8.24 -32.73 45.50
N TYR A 1243 8.41 -32.68 44.17
CA TYR A 1243 8.61 -31.44 43.42
C TYR A 1243 7.39 -31.16 42.54
N PRO A 1244 6.65 -30.07 42.77
CA PRO A 1244 5.54 -29.67 41.89
C PRO A 1244 6.01 -29.32 40.48
N VAL A 1245 5.33 -29.82 39.47
CA VAL A 1245 5.43 -29.35 38.07
C VAL A 1245 4.15 -28.59 37.73
N VAL A 1246 4.27 -27.36 37.24
CA VAL A 1246 3.13 -26.45 37.06
C VAL A 1246 3.25 -25.67 35.75
N ASP A 1247 2.11 -25.18 35.26
CA ASP A 1247 2.08 -24.01 34.41
C ASP A 1247 2.15 -22.73 35.25
N HIS A 1248 3.25 -21.99 35.15
CA HIS A 1248 3.48 -20.78 35.93
C HIS A 1248 2.59 -19.60 35.51
N THR A 1249 1.76 -19.76 34.49
CA THR A 1249 0.56 -18.94 34.36
C THR A 1249 -0.40 -19.37 35.46
N MET A 1250 -0.29 -18.81 36.66
CA MET A 1250 -0.89 -19.39 37.88
C MET A 1250 -2.38 -19.72 37.80
N ARG A 1251 -3.17 -18.97 37.01
CA ARG A 1251 -4.57 -19.32 36.73
C ARG A 1251 -4.73 -20.71 36.08
N GLN A 1252 -3.82 -21.10 35.20
CA GLN A 1252 -3.79 -22.41 34.55
C GLN A 1252 -3.38 -23.50 35.54
N ALA A 1253 -2.37 -23.25 36.38
CA ALA A 1253 -2.02 -24.17 37.48
C ALA A 1253 -3.19 -24.34 38.45
N GLU A 1254 -3.75 -23.27 39.01
CA GLU A 1254 -4.92 -23.33 39.90
C GLU A 1254 -6.15 -23.97 39.23
N GLY A 1255 -6.22 -23.94 37.90
CA GLY A 1255 -7.25 -24.59 37.10
C GLY A 1255 -6.94 -26.03 36.66
N GLY A 1256 -5.82 -26.63 37.09
CA GLY A 1256 -5.52 -28.05 36.92
C GLY A 1256 -4.28 -28.41 36.10
N ALA A 1257 -3.56 -27.44 35.51
CA ALA A 1257 -2.29 -27.70 34.83
C ALA A 1257 -1.11 -27.79 35.83
N HIS A 1258 -1.16 -28.82 36.69
CA HIS A 1258 -0.11 -29.16 37.64
C HIS A 1258 -0.02 -30.67 37.88
N GLY A 1259 1.09 -31.07 38.49
CA GLY A 1259 1.43 -32.43 38.83
C GLY A 1259 2.55 -32.47 39.86
N LEU A 1260 2.92 -33.68 40.29
CA LEU A 1260 4.02 -33.90 41.21
C LEU A 1260 5.09 -34.81 40.59
N PHE A 1261 6.36 -34.53 40.87
CA PHE A 1261 7.46 -35.48 40.77
C PHE A 1261 7.76 -36.05 42.16
N LYS A 1262 7.61 -37.36 42.34
CA LYS A 1262 8.10 -38.12 43.49
C LYS A 1262 9.53 -38.56 43.23
N VAL A 1263 10.47 -37.90 43.90
CA VAL A 1263 11.90 -38.16 43.78
C VAL A 1263 12.36 -39.03 44.94
N GLY A 1264 12.77 -40.26 44.66
CA GLY A 1264 13.30 -41.18 45.64
C GLY A 1264 14.77 -40.91 45.99
N ALA A 1265 15.25 -41.49 47.09
CA ALA A 1265 16.68 -41.57 47.36
C ALA A 1265 17.39 -42.37 46.25
N ARG A 1266 18.67 -42.07 46.02
CA ARG A 1266 19.47 -42.63 44.93
C ARG A 1266 19.64 -44.14 45.04
#